data_AF-A0A2E7T2P1-F1
#
_entry.id   AF-A0A2E7T2P1-F1
#
_cell.length_a   1.000
_cell.length_b   1.000
_cell.length_c   1.000
_cell.angle_alpha   90.00
_cell.angle_beta   90.00
_cell.angle_gamma   90.00
#
_symmetry.space_group_name_H-M   'P 1'
#
loop_
_entity.id
_entity.type
_entity.pdbx_description
1 polymer ?
#
loop_
_entity_poly.entity_id
_entity_poly.type
_entity_poly.pdbx_seq_one_letter_code
_entity_poly.pdbx_strand_id
1 'polypeptide(L)'
;MGNEKLIAGAVMILLNLVLLSPIATSMVEDAVEDNFETYPYDSACADSDCTTAEEDWASSTSDRSYYAWNLTNADEVMAGEAPVYEKLGPFDYEITTTRNIIAFDKDAGTLTYDESKVFTCAMDDPEDCNTPITQLNIPFQPQVVGATGLAIENVMDLTKVGFSAGVMAIELESFSAAKKTADDLAVSYAGIQAGAMTDGAAVDAAMASQMLLTGWYGAFDAYFAATNSSGMNNLSGAGETITYTQAIQGMQLAAAGGDPAGVTFDADASMGDVSYALDSATWITGEDASLTSMNGVLLLAGHCDAFPTASYDEIMADAANGFANVGTMQRASVWGFTAMADATTPDFNATIARDYAICYGVAGTFAQIHGGADDDWFADAMAVDASTRIMNYLGVDIDNTVAMGLLFGGQGTDDPMGLFATNEEGTSFGLANFMGMEAADAMSAYGLDATQYGAIATWAGGWLSSASALPMALLGGTGTMTAEQFVNVTFGDADPVNGGYLDNSLNLGGAWGTALIPASEGAPSIALDAAVSGNILYGPLGLTTATGATIFLYGELTGMTPPIDFATMGPGAPMEWNATTVSALYGVDANAANALRTLMMSVIYGDFVPGLLVDSFGSQGPYMTMPLNNWLYGWFDPVSMMVAEDPTAPSAGWAKLETNETYYGSNGVSTGNATVYVMCTGHNDDCEKGEAVSEDGSNELSWRNTDMMMATFGLITVETLDGTTGGFLTGDGDKVNAGGYAVTDVTCTGDDELKGIPVDVCSASVDPTTNPITAKLIGSESLLDAMTPALPVYFGSEINMQSEEISGLIIAGDSTSTFYLDTRTGTDLASTPAMADLQPVFQIVQGSEIEDGDAEDMESAVVQNQEFMGWWMNFDNGFDYVALLLYIGGVALVIMHFVMAGQKKDETFE
;
A
#
# COMPACT_ATOMS: atom_id res chain seq x y z
N MET A 1 43.44 11.08 92.22
CA MET A 1 42.74 12.25 91.64
C MET A 1 43.44 12.94 90.45
N GLY A 2 44.77 12.95 90.30
CA GLY A 2 45.41 13.52 89.09
C GLY A 2 45.17 12.70 87.82
N ASN A 3 45.49 11.41 87.83
CA ASN A 3 45.38 10.54 86.65
C ASN A 3 43.94 10.17 86.27
N GLU A 4 42.98 10.24 87.20
CA GLU A 4 41.56 9.92 86.93
C GLU A 4 40.94 10.90 85.93
N LYS A 5 41.34 12.18 85.94
CA LYS A 5 40.83 13.20 85.00
C LYS A 5 41.42 13.09 83.60
N LEU A 6 42.70 12.69 83.51
CA LEU A 6 43.36 12.40 82.23
C LEU A 6 42.77 11.13 81.60
N ILE A 7 42.58 10.07 82.41
CA ILE A 7 41.97 8.81 81.95
C ILE A 7 40.51 9.04 81.57
N ALA A 8 39.71 9.78 82.36
CA ALA A 8 38.33 10.09 82.01
C ALA A 8 38.21 10.97 80.75
N GLY A 9 39.08 11.97 80.58
CA GLY A 9 39.12 12.80 79.38
C GLY A 9 39.56 12.02 78.13
N ALA A 10 40.59 11.17 78.26
CA ALA A 10 41.05 10.30 77.19
C ALA A 10 40.02 9.20 76.85
N VAL A 11 39.31 8.64 77.84
CA VAL A 11 38.24 7.66 77.62
C VAL A 11 37.04 8.30 76.96
N MET A 12 36.65 9.54 77.28
CA MET A 12 35.54 10.22 76.58
C MET A 12 35.89 10.56 75.13
N ILE A 13 37.14 10.96 74.87
CA ILE A 13 37.62 11.15 73.50
C ILE A 13 37.71 9.79 72.78
N LEU A 14 38.27 8.74 73.39
CA LEU A 14 38.34 7.40 72.81
C LEU A 14 36.96 6.73 72.63
N LEU A 15 35.99 7.02 73.49
CA LEU A 15 34.61 6.56 73.32
C LEU A 15 34.00 7.20 72.08
N ASN A 16 34.29 8.49 71.85
CA ASN A 16 33.88 9.18 70.64
C ASN A 16 34.57 8.61 69.39
N LEU A 17 35.86 8.29 69.47
CA LEU A 17 36.68 7.83 68.32
C LEU A 17 36.59 6.32 68.00
N VAL A 18 36.48 5.45 68.99
CA VAL A 18 36.65 3.99 68.81
C VAL A 18 35.32 3.24 68.92
N LEU A 19 34.31 3.86 69.53
CA LEU A 19 33.01 3.23 69.79
C LEU A 19 31.89 3.98 69.08
N LEU A 20 31.75 5.28 69.33
CA LEU A 20 30.67 6.08 68.76
C LEU A 20 30.89 6.38 67.28
N SER A 21 32.11 6.66 66.84
CA SER A 21 32.40 6.90 65.43
C SER A 21 32.07 5.67 64.54
N PRO A 22 32.55 4.44 64.83
CA PRO A 22 32.11 3.26 64.06
C PRO A 22 30.61 2.92 64.16
N ILE A 23 29.98 3.19 65.31
CA ILE A 23 28.53 3.00 65.49
C ILE A 23 27.74 4.07 64.73
N ALA A 24 28.21 5.31 64.71
CA ALA A 24 27.61 6.41 63.97
C ALA A 24 27.72 6.12 62.47
N THR A 25 28.91 5.78 61.96
CA THR A 25 29.07 5.39 60.55
C THR A 25 28.16 4.22 60.16
N SER A 26 28.07 3.15 60.96
CA SER A 26 27.16 2.03 60.65
C SER A 26 25.68 2.37 60.79
N MET A 27 25.32 3.26 61.73
CA MET A 27 23.94 3.73 61.89
C MET A 27 23.55 4.73 60.81
N VAL A 28 24.52 5.37 60.14
CA VAL A 28 24.29 6.29 59.03
C VAL A 28 24.04 5.50 57.75
N GLU A 29 24.78 4.41 57.49
CA GLU A 29 24.44 3.47 56.41
C GLU A 29 22.98 2.98 56.56
N ASP A 30 22.62 2.40 57.72
CA ASP A 30 21.24 1.96 58.01
C ASP A 30 20.21 3.11 57.93
N ALA A 31 20.56 4.32 58.40
CA ALA A 31 19.64 5.46 58.38
C ALA A 31 19.47 6.10 57.00
N VAL A 32 20.49 6.02 56.13
CA VAL A 32 20.41 6.45 54.73
C VAL A 32 19.55 5.45 53.98
N GLU A 33 19.78 4.16 54.15
CA GLU A 33 18.88 3.12 53.60
C GLU A 33 17.42 3.34 54.06
N ASP A 34 17.17 3.54 55.36
CA ASP A 34 15.83 3.82 55.91
C ASP A 34 15.24 5.14 55.36
N ASN A 35 16.03 6.21 55.24
CA ASN A 35 15.56 7.51 54.74
C ASN A 35 15.23 7.47 53.24
N PHE A 36 15.90 6.62 52.48
CA PHE A 36 15.68 6.48 51.06
C PHE A 36 14.80 5.29 50.69
N GLU A 37 14.36 4.46 51.64
CA GLU A 37 13.55 3.26 51.44
C GLU A 37 12.29 3.56 50.61
N THR A 38 11.55 4.63 50.96
CA THR A 38 10.33 5.05 50.28
C THR A 38 10.47 6.34 49.47
N TYR A 39 11.70 6.72 49.12
CA TYR A 39 11.99 8.01 48.48
C TYR A 39 11.15 8.34 47.23
N PRO A 40 10.87 7.40 46.29
CA PRO A 40 9.99 7.71 45.15
C PRO A 40 8.57 8.11 45.56
N TYR A 41 8.08 7.59 46.69
CA TYR A 41 6.81 8.04 47.28
C TYR A 41 6.98 9.37 48.00
N ASP A 42 8.01 9.54 48.82
CA ASP A 42 8.20 10.75 49.63
C ASP A 42 8.48 11.99 48.76
N SER A 43 9.10 11.81 47.59
CA SER A 43 9.34 12.87 46.59
C SER A 43 8.11 13.20 45.76
N ALA A 44 7.23 12.22 45.50
CA ALA A 44 6.06 12.41 44.65
C ALA A 44 4.81 12.87 45.41
N CYS A 45 4.63 12.46 46.66
CA CYS A 45 3.37 12.53 47.39
C CYS A 45 3.39 13.60 48.50
N ALA A 46 2.56 14.64 48.39
CA ALA A 46 2.46 15.70 49.40
C ALA A 46 1.59 15.33 50.62
N ASP A 47 0.87 14.21 50.55
CA ASP A 47 0.02 13.69 51.61
C ASP A 47 0.19 12.19 51.81
N SER A 48 -0.23 11.71 52.99
CA SER A 48 -0.01 10.32 53.43
C SER A 48 -0.78 9.26 52.64
N ASP A 49 -1.79 9.68 51.86
CA ASP A 49 -2.61 8.84 50.99
C ASP A 49 -2.25 8.99 49.51
N CYS A 50 -1.20 9.77 49.20
CA CYS A 50 -0.69 10.08 47.86
C CYS A 50 -1.80 10.46 46.87
N THR A 51 -2.71 11.32 47.30
CA THR A 51 -3.76 11.87 46.44
C THR A 51 -3.39 13.24 45.86
N THR A 52 -2.42 13.92 46.47
CA THR A 52 -1.86 15.18 46.03
C THR A 52 -0.37 15.00 45.73
N ALA A 53 0.06 15.44 44.56
CA ALA A 53 1.46 15.43 44.19
C ALA A 53 2.22 16.60 44.82
N GLU A 54 3.49 16.40 45.17
CA GLU A 54 4.42 17.49 45.52
C GLU A 54 4.61 18.43 44.32
N GLU A 55 4.69 19.74 44.56
CA GLU A 55 4.63 20.76 43.50
C GLU A 55 5.79 20.61 42.49
N ASP A 56 7.01 20.38 43.00
CA ASP A 56 8.21 20.25 42.19
C ASP A 56 8.29 18.90 41.43
N TRP A 57 7.59 17.87 41.92
CA TRP A 57 7.46 16.58 41.21
C TRP A 57 6.35 16.62 40.16
N ALA A 58 5.21 17.24 40.51
CA ALA A 58 4.05 17.42 39.65
C ALA A 58 4.37 18.27 38.41
N SER A 59 5.33 19.18 38.52
CA SER A 59 5.80 20.01 37.42
C SER A 59 7.31 20.21 37.50
N SER A 60 8.06 19.59 36.59
CA SER A 60 9.52 19.73 36.52
C SER A 60 9.97 20.27 35.17
N THR A 61 11.05 21.05 35.16
CA THR A 61 11.65 21.58 33.93
C THR A 61 13.05 21.01 33.70
N SER A 62 13.38 20.67 32.46
CA SER A 62 14.71 20.17 32.08
C SER A 62 15.14 20.68 30.71
N ASP A 63 16.44 20.85 30.50
CA ASP A 63 17.01 21.25 29.21
C ASP A 63 17.41 20.04 28.36
N ARG A 64 17.22 20.16 27.05
CA ARG A 64 17.66 19.16 26.07
C ARG A 64 18.15 19.85 24.80
N SER A 65 19.30 19.41 24.31
CA SER A 65 19.89 19.89 23.06
C SER A 65 19.69 18.87 21.95
N TYR A 66 19.26 19.34 20.78
CA TYR A 66 19.13 18.52 19.58
C TYR A 66 20.17 18.91 18.54
N TYR A 67 20.59 17.93 17.75
CA TYR A 67 21.38 18.13 16.54
C TYR A 67 20.77 17.35 15.40
N ALA A 68 20.89 17.89 14.19
CA ALA A 68 20.40 17.24 12.99
C ALA A 68 21.43 17.33 11.88
N TRP A 69 21.47 16.35 10.99
CA TRP A 69 22.35 16.35 9.82
C TRP A 69 21.53 16.68 8.58
N ASN A 70 21.56 17.94 8.17
CA ASN A 70 20.82 18.45 7.03
C ASN A 70 21.40 17.90 5.71
N LEU A 71 20.57 17.30 4.87
CA LEU A 71 20.96 16.86 3.53
C LEU A 71 21.00 18.07 2.58
N THR A 72 22.19 18.43 2.10
CA THR A 72 22.41 19.66 1.32
C THR A 72 22.26 19.50 -0.19
N ASN A 73 22.22 18.25 -0.68
CA ASN A 73 22.20 17.89 -2.10
C ASN A 73 21.10 16.86 -2.43
N ALA A 74 19.89 17.04 -1.89
CA ALA A 74 18.81 16.07 -2.03
C ALA A 74 18.44 15.76 -3.50
N ASP A 75 18.43 16.77 -4.37
CA ASP A 75 18.14 16.60 -5.80
C ASP A 75 19.21 15.72 -6.49
N GLU A 76 20.48 15.94 -6.16
CA GLU A 76 21.58 15.12 -6.69
C GLU A 76 21.54 13.68 -6.14
N VAL A 77 21.16 13.50 -4.87
CA VAL A 77 20.97 12.16 -4.28
C VAL A 77 19.85 11.40 -4.96
N MET A 78 18.72 12.05 -5.23
CA MET A 78 17.63 11.45 -5.99
C MET A 78 18.04 11.12 -7.44
N ALA A 79 19.06 11.80 -7.99
CA ALA A 79 19.68 11.47 -9.27
C ALA A 79 20.78 10.39 -9.18
N GLY A 80 21.07 9.86 -7.99
CA GLY A 80 22.03 8.79 -7.75
C GLY A 80 23.44 9.22 -7.30
N GLU A 81 23.63 10.50 -6.93
CA GLU A 81 24.87 10.95 -6.30
C GLU A 81 24.94 10.59 -4.80
N ALA A 82 26.14 10.68 -4.21
CA ALA A 82 26.33 10.42 -2.78
C ALA A 82 25.76 11.57 -1.92
N PRO A 83 25.14 11.27 -0.77
CA PRO A 83 24.59 12.29 0.10
C PRO A 83 25.67 13.12 0.81
N VAL A 84 25.40 14.41 0.97
CA VAL A 84 26.26 15.39 1.65
C VAL A 84 25.49 16.01 2.81
N TYR A 85 25.88 15.61 4.01
CA TYR A 85 25.26 16.04 5.26
C TYR A 85 26.03 17.17 5.94
N GLU A 86 25.30 18.16 6.45
CA GLU A 86 25.81 19.24 7.29
C GLU A 86 25.20 19.13 8.69
N LYS A 87 26.03 19.03 9.73
CA LYS A 87 25.56 19.02 11.11
C LYS A 87 25.10 20.42 11.51
N LEU A 88 23.84 20.54 11.94
CA LEU A 88 23.22 21.73 12.51
C LEU A 88 22.92 21.52 14.01
N GLY A 89 22.89 22.62 14.77
CA GLY A 89 22.66 22.66 16.21
C GLY A 89 23.88 23.11 17.03
N PRO A 90 23.77 23.17 18.37
CA PRO A 90 22.63 22.69 19.14
C PRO A 90 21.38 23.53 18.92
N PHE A 91 20.22 22.87 18.99
CA PHE A 91 18.92 23.50 19.15
C PHE A 91 18.45 23.17 20.57
N ASP A 92 18.34 24.18 21.42
CA ASP A 92 18.11 24.02 22.84
C ASP A 92 16.63 24.18 23.19
N TYR A 93 16.09 23.20 23.92
CA TYR A 93 14.69 23.19 24.35
C TYR A 93 14.58 23.09 25.86
N GLU A 94 13.69 23.91 26.40
CA GLU A 94 13.18 23.78 27.76
C GLU A 94 11.94 22.86 27.73
N ILE A 95 12.00 21.76 28.46
CA ILE A 95 10.94 20.76 28.53
C ILE A 95 10.23 20.89 29.87
N THR A 96 8.96 21.25 29.85
CA THR A 96 8.09 21.19 31.04
C THR A 96 7.38 19.85 31.07
N THR A 97 7.62 19.06 32.10
CA THR A 97 6.94 17.79 32.34
C THR A 97 5.89 17.97 33.42
N THR A 98 4.64 17.62 33.14
CA THR A 98 3.52 17.65 34.09
C THR A 98 3.14 16.23 34.46
N ARG A 99 2.99 15.95 35.75
CA ARG A 99 2.62 14.63 36.28
C ARG A 99 1.40 14.72 37.19
N ASN A 100 0.44 13.80 37.01
CA ASN A 100 -0.70 13.68 37.92
C ASN A 100 -0.79 12.28 38.49
N ILE A 101 -0.94 12.19 39.81
CA ILE A 101 -1.13 10.90 40.49
C ILE A 101 -2.53 10.36 40.17
N ILE A 102 -2.58 9.10 39.72
CA ILE A 102 -3.81 8.38 39.41
C ILE A 102 -4.18 7.44 40.58
N ALA A 103 -3.21 6.69 41.09
CA ALA A 103 -3.42 5.72 42.15
C ALA A 103 -2.13 5.39 42.90
N PHE A 104 -2.25 5.10 44.19
CA PHE A 104 -1.17 4.56 45.01
C PHE A 104 -1.63 3.27 45.69
N ASP A 105 -0.87 2.19 45.52
CA ASP A 105 -1.07 0.92 46.20
C ASP A 105 0.12 0.64 47.11
N LYS A 106 -0.08 0.87 48.40
CA LYS A 106 0.95 0.66 49.43
C LYS A 106 1.32 -0.80 49.62
N ASP A 107 0.38 -1.73 49.46
CA ASP A 107 0.62 -3.15 49.69
C ASP A 107 1.41 -3.74 48.51
N ALA A 108 1.10 -3.31 47.29
CA ALA A 108 1.90 -3.65 46.11
C ALA A 108 3.23 -2.87 46.05
N GLY A 109 3.29 -1.70 46.70
CA GLY A 109 4.44 -0.80 46.66
C GLY A 109 4.56 -0.04 45.35
N THR A 110 3.44 0.33 44.72
CA THR A 110 3.41 0.94 43.38
C THR A 110 2.68 2.28 43.35
N LEU A 111 3.19 3.23 42.58
CA LEU A 111 2.57 4.51 42.26
C LEU A 111 2.23 4.58 40.77
N THR A 112 0.98 4.89 40.45
CA THR A 112 0.48 5.09 39.09
C THR A 112 0.24 6.58 38.85
N TYR A 113 0.81 7.11 37.77
CA TYR A 113 0.65 8.52 37.39
C TYR A 113 0.58 8.67 35.87
N ASP A 114 -0.04 9.76 35.41
CA ASP A 114 0.11 10.19 34.01
C ASP A 114 1.20 11.25 33.88
N GLU A 115 1.84 11.29 32.71
CA GLU A 115 2.87 12.28 32.38
C GLU A 115 2.60 12.89 31.00
N SER A 116 2.60 14.23 30.93
CA SER A 116 2.59 15.00 29.69
C SER A 116 3.79 15.93 29.60
N LYS A 117 4.25 16.22 28.37
CA LYS A 117 5.41 17.07 28.12
C LYS A 117 5.07 18.20 27.18
N VAL A 118 5.58 19.38 27.50
CA VAL A 118 5.55 20.58 26.65
C VAL A 118 6.97 21.01 26.35
N PHE A 119 7.30 21.08 25.07
CA PHE A 119 8.62 21.47 24.59
C PHE A 119 8.59 22.91 24.10
N THR A 120 9.50 23.75 24.63
CA THR A 120 9.61 25.15 24.24
C THR A 120 11.03 25.44 23.76
N CYS A 121 11.16 26.02 22.56
CA CYS A 121 12.45 26.50 22.06
C CYS A 121 13.03 27.55 23.02
N ALA A 122 14.28 27.38 23.44
CA ALA A 122 14.93 28.29 24.37
C ALA A 122 15.01 29.71 23.77
N MET A 123 14.79 30.74 24.60
CA MET A 123 14.80 32.14 24.12
C MET A 123 16.18 32.62 23.65
N ASP A 124 17.25 32.01 24.16
CA ASP A 124 18.65 32.30 23.85
C ASP A 124 19.32 31.16 23.05
N ASP A 125 18.53 30.43 22.23
CA ASP A 125 19.02 29.30 21.42
C ASP A 125 20.13 29.75 20.44
N PRO A 126 21.28 29.03 20.37
CA PRO A 126 22.30 29.26 19.36
C PRO A 126 21.81 29.20 17.92
N GLU A 127 20.76 28.41 17.63
CA GLU A 127 20.18 28.24 16.30
C GLU A 127 18.64 28.33 16.35
N ASP A 128 17.97 28.85 15.31
CA ASP A 128 16.50 28.96 15.33
C ASP A 128 15.86 27.56 15.24
N CYS A 129 15.03 27.16 16.21
CA CYS A 129 14.25 25.92 16.16
C CYS A 129 13.33 25.81 14.93
N ASN A 130 13.11 26.91 14.20
CA ASN A 130 12.39 26.92 12.93
C ASN A 130 13.30 26.80 11.70
N THR A 131 14.62 26.61 11.87
CA THR A 131 15.55 26.38 10.77
C THR A 131 15.09 25.15 9.97
N PRO A 132 14.85 25.31 8.65
CA PRO A 132 14.46 24.19 7.80
C PRO A 132 15.59 23.17 7.65
N ILE A 133 15.25 21.90 7.81
CA ILE A 133 16.15 20.75 7.68
C ILE A 133 15.57 19.80 6.66
N THR A 134 16.40 19.41 5.69
CA THR A 134 16.12 18.36 4.72
C THR A 134 16.55 17.01 5.28
N GLN A 135 15.61 16.07 5.37
CA GLN A 135 15.84 14.70 5.85
C GLN A 135 15.03 13.67 5.06
N LEU A 136 15.32 12.39 5.31
CA LEU A 136 14.50 11.27 4.84
C LEU A 136 13.04 11.46 5.29
N ASN A 137 12.11 11.36 4.34
CA ASN A 137 10.69 11.34 4.64
C ASN A 137 10.29 9.96 5.18
N ILE A 138 10.28 9.82 6.51
CA ILE A 138 10.12 8.54 7.23
C ILE A 138 8.93 7.70 6.73
N PRO A 139 7.72 8.26 6.50
CA PRO A 139 6.57 7.47 6.05
C PRO A 139 6.65 7.02 4.59
N PHE A 140 7.41 7.72 3.73
CA PHE A 140 7.31 7.56 2.28
C PHE A 140 7.59 6.12 1.82
N GLN A 141 8.74 5.57 2.19
CA GLN A 141 9.13 4.25 1.69
C GLN A 141 8.30 3.09 2.28
N PRO A 142 7.93 3.10 3.58
CA PRO A 142 6.90 2.21 4.11
C PRO A 142 5.57 2.30 3.35
N GLN A 143 5.13 3.51 2.98
CA GLN A 143 3.92 3.69 2.18
C GLN A 143 4.05 3.11 0.77
N VAL A 144 5.22 3.25 0.13
CA VAL A 144 5.47 2.61 -1.18
C VAL A 144 5.32 1.09 -1.08
N VAL A 145 5.89 0.47 -0.02
CA VAL A 145 5.72 -0.98 0.21
C VAL A 145 4.25 -1.33 0.47
N GLY A 146 3.59 -0.61 1.38
CA GLY A 146 2.19 -0.86 1.76
C GLY A 146 1.20 -0.65 0.62
N ALA A 147 1.43 0.35 -0.24
CA ALA A 147 0.55 0.69 -1.36
C ALA A 147 0.74 -0.22 -2.59
N THR A 148 1.85 -0.97 -2.67
CA THR A 148 2.18 -1.75 -3.87
C THR A 148 1.09 -2.75 -4.27
N GLY A 149 0.49 -3.46 -3.32
CA GLY A 149 -0.60 -4.41 -3.62
C GLY A 149 -1.84 -3.73 -4.18
N LEU A 150 -2.29 -2.66 -3.52
CA LEU A 150 -3.44 -1.84 -3.93
C LEU A 150 -3.20 -1.16 -5.29
N ALA A 151 -1.97 -0.74 -5.57
CA ALA A 151 -1.61 -0.13 -6.83
C ALA A 151 -1.76 -1.13 -7.99
N ILE A 152 -1.34 -2.39 -7.80
CA ILE A 152 -1.54 -3.45 -8.81
C ILE A 152 -3.03 -3.77 -8.96
N GLU A 153 -3.77 -3.89 -7.85
CA GLU A 153 -5.23 -4.10 -7.88
C GLU A 153 -5.92 -3.02 -8.73
N ASN A 154 -5.62 -1.75 -8.47
CA ASN A 154 -6.17 -0.62 -9.22
C ASN A 154 -5.82 -0.68 -10.72
N VAL A 155 -4.58 -1.07 -11.08
CA VAL A 155 -4.20 -1.24 -12.49
C VAL A 155 -4.99 -2.37 -13.15
N MET A 156 -5.20 -3.49 -12.46
CA MET A 156 -6.00 -4.61 -12.97
C MET A 156 -7.48 -4.22 -13.13
N ASP A 157 -8.03 -3.47 -12.17
CA ASP A 157 -9.39 -2.95 -12.24
C ASP A 157 -9.56 -1.94 -13.37
N LEU A 158 -8.63 -1.00 -13.55
CA LEU A 158 -8.64 -0.06 -14.68
C LEU A 158 -8.52 -0.79 -16.03
N THR A 159 -7.70 -1.84 -16.12
CA THR A 159 -7.61 -2.70 -17.31
C THR A 159 -8.97 -3.34 -17.61
N LYS A 160 -9.66 -3.84 -16.57
CA LYS A 160 -11.01 -4.40 -16.67
C LYS A 160 -12.03 -3.38 -17.15
N VAL A 161 -11.96 -2.15 -16.62
CA VAL A 161 -12.83 -1.04 -17.00
C VAL A 161 -12.58 -0.63 -18.46
N GLY A 162 -11.32 -0.46 -18.86
CA GLY A 162 -10.95 -0.09 -20.23
C GLY A 162 -11.42 -1.12 -21.26
N PHE A 163 -11.20 -2.42 -20.99
CA PHE A 163 -11.75 -3.49 -21.82
C PHE A 163 -13.28 -3.44 -21.89
N SER A 164 -13.95 -3.27 -20.74
CA SER A 164 -15.41 -3.20 -20.67
C SER A 164 -15.96 -2.03 -21.48
N ALA A 165 -15.39 -0.84 -21.34
CA ALA A 165 -15.77 0.34 -22.10
C ALA A 165 -15.58 0.14 -23.61
N GLY A 166 -14.44 -0.44 -24.01
CA GLY A 166 -14.15 -0.75 -25.41
C GLY A 166 -15.14 -1.75 -26.03
N VAL A 167 -15.45 -2.84 -25.31
CA VAL A 167 -16.45 -3.81 -25.80
C VAL A 167 -17.85 -3.21 -25.83
N MET A 168 -18.25 -2.43 -24.82
CA MET A 168 -19.53 -1.73 -24.83
C MET A 168 -19.66 -0.75 -26.01
N ALA A 169 -18.56 -0.11 -26.43
CA ALA A 169 -18.54 0.72 -27.64
C ALA A 169 -18.81 -0.11 -28.90
N ILE A 170 -18.13 -1.26 -29.05
CA ILE A 170 -18.37 -2.22 -30.14
C ILE A 170 -19.82 -2.73 -30.11
N GLU A 171 -20.40 -2.94 -28.93
CA GLU A 171 -21.79 -3.37 -28.80
C GLU A 171 -22.76 -2.34 -29.39
N LEU A 172 -22.52 -1.04 -29.20
CA LEU A 172 -23.37 -0.02 -29.82
C LEU A 172 -23.08 0.19 -31.31
N GLU A 173 -21.82 0.10 -31.72
CA GLU A 173 -21.40 0.24 -33.11
C GLU A 173 -21.96 -0.89 -33.98
N SER A 174 -21.86 -2.14 -33.51
CA SER A 174 -22.15 -3.33 -34.33
C SER A 174 -23.23 -4.23 -33.73
N PHE A 175 -23.23 -4.51 -32.42
CA PHE A 175 -24.17 -5.52 -31.86
C PHE A 175 -25.61 -5.01 -31.86
N SER A 176 -25.82 -3.71 -31.65
CA SER A 176 -27.12 -3.06 -31.72
C SER A 176 -27.78 -3.29 -33.09
N ALA A 177 -27.04 -3.12 -34.17
CA ALA A 177 -27.51 -3.30 -35.54
C ALA A 177 -27.75 -4.78 -35.86
N ALA A 178 -26.85 -5.66 -35.43
CA ALA A 178 -27.00 -7.10 -35.64
C ALA A 178 -28.21 -7.66 -34.89
N LYS A 179 -28.39 -7.24 -33.64
CA LYS A 179 -29.55 -7.61 -32.83
C LYS A 179 -30.84 -7.20 -33.52
N LYS A 180 -30.92 -5.95 -34.00
CA LYS A 180 -32.12 -5.45 -34.67
C LYS A 180 -32.39 -6.18 -35.98
N THR A 181 -31.35 -6.45 -36.77
CA THR A 181 -31.43 -7.22 -38.02
C THR A 181 -31.96 -8.63 -37.76
N ALA A 182 -31.42 -9.31 -36.75
CA ALA A 182 -31.82 -10.66 -36.35
C ALA A 182 -33.28 -10.68 -35.87
N ASP A 183 -33.68 -9.73 -35.02
CA ASP A 183 -35.05 -9.61 -34.51
C ASP A 183 -36.05 -9.34 -35.64
N ASP A 184 -35.74 -8.42 -36.57
CA ASP A 184 -36.60 -8.11 -37.73
C ASP A 184 -36.70 -9.28 -38.70
N LEU A 185 -35.60 -10.01 -38.91
CA LEU A 185 -35.57 -11.22 -39.72
C LEU A 185 -36.42 -12.32 -39.08
N ALA A 186 -36.28 -12.55 -37.78
CA ALA A 186 -37.08 -13.53 -37.04
C ALA A 186 -38.58 -13.21 -37.11
N VAL A 187 -38.96 -11.94 -36.95
CA VAL A 187 -40.36 -11.48 -37.09
C VAL A 187 -40.87 -11.68 -38.51
N SER A 188 -40.08 -11.31 -39.52
CA SER A 188 -40.47 -11.45 -40.92
C SER A 188 -40.65 -12.92 -41.31
N TYR A 189 -39.70 -13.76 -40.90
CA TYR A 189 -39.73 -15.20 -41.15
C TYR A 189 -40.93 -15.89 -40.49
N ALA A 190 -41.17 -15.64 -39.20
CA ALA A 190 -42.33 -16.16 -38.49
C ALA A 190 -43.65 -15.62 -39.07
N GLY A 191 -43.68 -14.35 -39.50
CA GLY A 191 -44.83 -13.75 -40.16
C GLY A 191 -45.17 -14.44 -41.48
N ILE A 192 -44.17 -14.76 -42.30
CA ILE A 192 -44.35 -15.51 -43.54
C ILE A 192 -44.87 -16.91 -43.25
N GLN A 193 -44.30 -17.63 -42.28
CA GLN A 193 -44.81 -18.94 -41.84
C GLN A 193 -46.27 -18.86 -41.39
N ALA A 194 -46.68 -17.76 -40.75
CA ALA A 194 -48.07 -17.51 -40.35
C ALA A 194 -49.00 -17.09 -41.51
N GLY A 195 -48.46 -16.92 -42.72
CA GLY A 195 -49.22 -16.64 -43.94
C GLY A 195 -49.28 -15.17 -44.36
N ALA A 196 -48.35 -14.32 -43.88
CA ALA A 196 -48.32 -12.89 -44.22
C ALA A 196 -48.18 -12.62 -45.73
N MET A 197 -47.58 -13.54 -46.49
CA MET A 197 -47.32 -13.41 -47.93
C MET A 197 -48.21 -14.31 -48.80
N THR A 198 -49.17 -14.99 -48.20
CA THR A 198 -49.96 -16.07 -48.83
C THR A 198 -51.45 -15.93 -48.51
N ASP A 199 -51.94 -14.69 -48.40
CA ASP A 199 -53.34 -14.37 -48.06
C ASP A 199 -53.86 -15.08 -46.78
N GLY A 200 -52.97 -15.27 -45.79
CA GLY A 200 -53.28 -15.91 -44.51
C GLY A 200 -53.13 -17.43 -44.48
N ALA A 201 -52.60 -18.06 -45.53
CA ALA A 201 -52.32 -19.50 -45.55
C ALA A 201 -50.92 -19.81 -45.00
N ALA A 202 -50.82 -20.45 -43.84
CA ALA A 202 -49.53 -20.81 -43.26
C ALA A 202 -48.68 -21.69 -44.19
N VAL A 203 -47.36 -21.46 -44.18
CA VAL A 203 -46.36 -22.23 -44.93
C VAL A 203 -45.30 -22.78 -43.98
N ASP A 204 -44.57 -23.82 -44.42
CA ASP A 204 -43.47 -24.38 -43.61
C ASP A 204 -42.21 -23.49 -43.66
N ALA A 205 -41.23 -23.83 -42.81
CA ALA A 205 -39.93 -23.18 -42.71
C ALA A 205 -39.18 -23.12 -44.05
N ALA A 206 -39.21 -24.21 -44.82
CA ALA A 206 -38.53 -24.30 -46.09
C ALA A 206 -39.12 -23.32 -47.12
N MET A 207 -40.45 -23.28 -47.24
CA MET A 207 -41.13 -22.34 -48.12
C MET A 207 -40.97 -20.89 -47.64
N ALA A 208 -41.08 -20.62 -46.34
CA ALA A 208 -40.93 -19.28 -45.80
C ALA A 208 -39.53 -18.71 -46.03
N SER A 209 -38.49 -19.50 -45.78
CA SER A 209 -37.09 -19.11 -45.99
C SER A 209 -36.77 -18.91 -47.47
N GLN A 210 -37.33 -19.76 -48.34
CA GLN A 210 -37.22 -19.60 -49.78
C GLN A 210 -37.86 -18.27 -50.25
N MET A 211 -39.05 -17.93 -49.74
CA MET A 211 -39.71 -16.65 -50.09
C MET A 211 -38.90 -15.43 -49.65
N LEU A 212 -38.26 -15.48 -48.47
CA LEU A 212 -37.33 -14.44 -48.01
C LEU A 212 -36.14 -14.30 -48.95
N LEU A 213 -35.49 -15.43 -49.28
CA LEU A 213 -34.33 -15.45 -50.16
C LEU A 213 -34.66 -14.94 -51.57
N THR A 214 -35.80 -15.32 -52.12
CA THR A 214 -36.29 -14.79 -53.40
C THR A 214 -36.52 -13.27 -53.32
N GLY A 215 -37.07 -12.77 -52.21
CA GLY A 215 -37.23 -11.34 -51.99
C GLY A 215 -35.89 -10.59 -51.97
N TRP A 216 -34.91 -11.11 -51.22
CA TRP A 216 -33.56 -10.55 -51.17
C TRP A 216 -32.86 -10.59 -52.53
N TYR A 217 -32.99 -11.70 -53.25
CA TYR A 217 -32.44 -11.84 -54.60
C TYR A 217 -33.04 -10.83 -55.57
N GLY A 218 -34.37 -10.65 -55.56
CA GLY A 218 -35.03 -9.66 -56.42
C GLY A 218 -34.58 -8.23 -56.13
N ALA A 219 -34.36 -7.89 -54.85
CA ALA A 219 -33.82 -6.59 -54.46
C ALA A 219 -32.37 -6.40 -54.96
N PHE A 220 -31.53 -7.42 -54.80
CA PHE A 220 -30.17 -7.44 -55.33
C PHE A 220 -30.14 -7.32 -56.87
N ASP A 221 -30.97 -8.07 -57.60
CA ASP A 221 -31.02 -8.08 -59.07
C ASP A 221 -31.39 -6.69 -59.62
N ALA A 222 -32.32 -6.00 -58.94
CA ALA A 222 -32.68 -4.62 -59.25
C ALA A 222 -31.57 -3.63 -58.92
N TYR A 223 -30.90 -3.80 -57.77
CA TYR A 223 -29.75 -2.98 -57.37
C TYR A 223 -28.61 -3.08 -58.38
N PHE A 224 -28.23 -4.30 -58.76
CA PHE A 224 -27.18 -4.58 -59.74
C PHE A 224 -27.43 -3.87 -61.08
N ALA A 225 -28.70 -3.83 -61.52
CA ALA A 225 -29.09 -3.09 -62.71
C ALA A 225 -28.98 -1.57 -62.50
N ALA A 226 -29.44 -1.06 -61.35
CA ALA A 226 -29.44 0.37 -61.04
C ALA A 226 -28.03 0.97 -60.95
N THR A 227 -27.07 0.22 -60.42
CA THR A 227 -25.67 0.65 -60.26
C THR A 227 -24.81 0.40 -61.51
N ASN A 228 -25.39 -0.15 -62.59
CA ASN A 228 -24.65 -0.59 -63.77
C ASN A 228 -23.50 -1.55 -63.44
N SER A 229 -23.71 -2.46 -62.48
CA SER A 229 -22.69 -3.43 -62.06
C SER A 229 -22.30 -4.41 -63.18
N SER A 230 -23.15 -4.57 -64.21
CA SER A 230 -22.79 -5.33 -65.42
C SER A 230 -21.75 -4.64 -66.31
N GLY A 231 -21.58 -3.31 -66.18
CA GLY A 231 -20.84 -2.47 -67.13
C GLY A 231 -21.49 -2.41 -68.53
N MET A 232 -22.67 -3.01 -68.71
CA MET A 232 -23.33 -3.17 -70.00
C MET A 232 -24.57 -2.30 -70.18
N ASN A 233 -24.95 -1.51 -69.18
CA ASN A 233 -26.10 -0.62 -69.31
C ASN A 233 -25.88 0.38 -70.45
N ASN A 234 -26.90 0.53 -71.29
CA ASN A 234 -26.93 1.46 -72.40
C ASN A 234 -25.76 1.32 -73.42
N LEU A 235 -25.12 0.14 -73.53
CA LEU A 235 -24.02 -0.06 -74.49
C LEU A 235 -24.45 0.13 -75.95
N SER A 236 -25.72 -0.11 -76.28
CA SER A 236 -26.25 0.12 -77.62
C SER A 236 -26.75 1.55 -77.86
N GLY A 237 -26.81 2.38 -76.80
CA GLY A 237 -27.43 3.70 -76.82
C GLY A 237 -28.96 3.70 -76.69
N ALA A 238 -29.60 2.55 -76.42
CA ALA A 238 -31.05 2.41 -76.33
C ALA A 238 -31.62 2.47 -74.91
N GLY A 239 -30.79 2.79 -73.90
CA GLY A 239 -31.19 2.94 -72.50
C GLY A 239 -31.40 1.61 -71.78
N GLU A 240 -30.75 0.52 -72.22
CA GLU A 240 -30.88 -0.78 -71.55
C GLU A 240 -30.34 -0.76 -70.12
N THR A 241 -31.03 -1.46 -69.24
CA THR A 241 -30.60 -1.77 -67.87
C THR A 241 -30.54 -3.29 -67.76
N ILE A 242 -29.35 -3.83 -67.48
CA ILE A 242 -29.10 -5.27 -67.46
C ILE A 242 -29.05 -5.74 -66.00
N THR A 243 -29.95 -6.65 -65.65
CA THR A 243 -29.96 -7.27 -64.31
C THR A 243 -28.90 -8.35 -64.17
N TYR A 244 -28.62 -8.79 -62.94
CA TYR A 244 -27.68 -9.88 -62.69
C TYR A 244 -28.14 -11.16 -63.38
N THR A 245 -29.43 -11.49 -63.30
CA THR A 245 -30.06 -12.60 -64.03
C THR A 245 -29.71 -12.57 -65.51
N GLN A 246 -29.97 -11.44 -66.17
CA GLN A 246 -29.75 -11.29 -67.61
C GLN A 246 -28.27 -11.39 -67.97
N ALA A 247 -27.39 -10.85 -67.14
CA ALA A 247 -25.95 -10.94 -67.34
C ALA A 247 -25.44 -12.39 -67.25
N ILE A 248 -25.80 -13.12 -66.19
CA ILE A 248 -25.36 -14.52 -66.00
C ILE A 248 -25.97 -15.44 -67.06
N GLN A 249 -27.28 -15.38 -67.29
CA GLN A 249 -27.94 -16.22 -68.30
C GLN A 249 -27.38 -15.93 -69.71
N GLY A 250 -27.08 -14.67 -70.02
CA GLY A 250 -26.43 -14.29 -71.27
C GLY A 250 -25.03 -14.89 -71.43
N MET A 251 -24.22 -14.89 -70.35
CA MET A 251 -22.90 -15.53 -70.35
C MET A 251 -22.99 -17.05 -70.50
N GLN A 252 -23.90 -17.70 -69.78
CA GLN A 252 -24.12 -19.15 -69.88
C GLN A 252 -24.60 -19.55 -71.28
N LEU A 253 -25.54 -18.79 -71.85
CA LEU A 253 -26.03 -19.01 -73.21
C LEU A 253 -24.91 -18.85 -74.24
N ALA A 254 -24.04 -17.84 -74.08
CA ALA A 254 -22.88 -17.64 -74.94
C ALA A 254 -21.86 -18.79 -74.82
N ALA A 255 -21.56 -19.24 -73.59
CA ALA A 255 -20.68 -20.37 -73.33
C ALA A 255 -21.22 -21.70 -73.91
N ALA A 256 -22.55 -21.86 -73.92
CA ALA A 256 -23.25 -22.99 -74.52
C ALA A 256 -23.41 -22.88 -76.05
N GLY A 257 -22.81 -21.87 -76.70
CA GLY A 257 -22.91 -21.68 -78.15
C GLY A 257 -24.32 -21.30 -78.63
N GLY A 258 -25.13 -20.69 -77.76
CA GLY A 258 -26.50 -20.29 -78.04
C GLY A 258 -27.56 -21.35 -77.72
N ASP A 259 -27.20 -22.46 -77.07
CA ASP A 259 -28.15 -23.47 -76.60
C ASP A 259 -28.78 -23.08 -75.25
N PRO A 260 -30.09 -22.81 -75.17
CA PRO A 260 -30.76 -22.48 -73.91
C PRO A 260 -30.67 -23.60 -72.87
N ALA A 261 -30.45 -24.85 -73.26
CA ALA A 261 -30.27 -25.97 -72.32
C ALA A 261 -28.98 -25.88 -71.49
N GLY A 262 -28.04 -24.99 -71.87
CA GLY A 262 -26.81 -24.74 -71.12
C GLY A 262 -26.93 -23.66 -70.03
N VAL A 263 -28.10 -23.04 -69.86
CA VAL A 263 -28.38 -22.08 -68.79
C VAL A 263 -28.82 -22.86 -67.55
N THR A 264 -28.02 -22.85 -66.49
CA THR A 264 -28.32 -23.56 -65.23
C THR A 264 -28.95 -22.65 -64.18
N PHE A 265 -28.68 -21.34 -64.25
CA PHE A 265 -29.23 -20.37 -63.33
C PHE A 265 -30.59 -19.83 -63.83
N ASP A 266 -31.63 -20.02 -63.04
CA ASP A 266 -33.03 -19.68 -63.38
C ASP A 266 -33.64 -18.69 -62.38
N ALA A 267 -32.88 -17.64 -62.04
CA ALA A 267 -33.32 -16.52 -61.22
C ALA A 267 -34.02 -16.97 -59.91
N ASP A 268 -35.27 -16.56 -59.70
CA ASP A 268 -36.08 -16.91 -58.53
C ASP A 268 -36.22 -18.42 -58.32
N ALA A 269 -36.26 -19.23 -59.39
CA ALA A 269 -36.35 -20.69 -59.27
C ALA A 269 -35.05 -21.32 -58.74
N SER A 270 -33.92 -20.62 -58.84
CA SER A 270 -32.65 -21.04 -58.23
C SER A 270 -32.55 -20.69 -56.73
N MET A 271 -33.45 -19.86 -56.21
CA MET A 271 -33.53 -19.56 -54.77
C MET A 271 -34.24 -20.72 -54.07
N GLY A 272 -33.54 -21.40 -53.16
CA GLY A 272 -34.02 -22.60 -52.49
C GLY A 272 -34.29 -22.40 -51.00
N ASP A 273 -34.55 -23.51 -50.32
CA ASP A 273 -34.66 -23.56 -48.86
C ASP A 273 -33.35 -23.12 -48.20
N VAL A 274 -33.45 -22.15 -47.30
CA VAL A 274 -32.34 -21.66 -46.45
C VAL A 274 -32.76 -21.61 -44.98
N SER A 275 -33.76 -22.39 -44.58
CA SER A 275 -34.22 -22.48 -43.19
C SER A 275 -33.10 -22.88 -42.24
N TYR A 276 -32.16 -23.73 -42.66
CA TYR A 276 -30.95 -24.03 -41.88
C TYR A 276 -30.13 -22.76 -41.57
N ALA A 277 -29.93 -21.86 -42.55
CA ALA A 277 -29.24 -20.59 -42.34
C ALA A 277 -29.92 -19.75 -41.25
N LEU A 278 -31.26 -19.75 -41.25
CA LEU A 278 -32.07 -18.93 -40.35
C LEU A 278 -32.17 -19.51 -38.93
N ASP A 279 -32.28 -20.84 -38.81
CA ASP A 279 -32.74 -21.51 -37.57
C ASP A 279 -31.65 -22.30 -36.85
N SER A 280 -30.58 -22.73 -37.53
CA SER A 280 -29.71 -23.79 -37.00
C SER A 280 -28.27 -23.77 -37.49
N ALA A 281 -27.87 -22.75 -38.25
CA ALA A 281 -26.48 -22.64 -38.69
C ALA A 281 -25.55 -22.55 -37.49
N THR A 282 -24.46 -23.30 -37.54
CA THR A 282 -23.40 -23.25 -36.51
C THR A 282 -22.12 -22.80 -37.16
N TRP A 283 -21.38 -21.94 -36.46
CA TRP A 283 -20.05 -21.54 -36.87
C TRP A 283 -19.09 -22.74 -36.85
N ILE A 284 -17.94 -22.59 -37.50
CA ILE A 284 -16.94 -23.67 -37.64
C ILE A 284 -16.47 -24.17 -36.26
N THR A 285 -16.52 -23.31 -35.25
CA THR A 285 -16.10 -23.58 -33.87
C THR A 285 -17.26 -23.97 -32.93
N GLY A 286 -18.49 -24.07 -33.47
CA GLY A 286 -19.68 -24.61 -32.79
C GLY A 286 -20.62 -23.58 -32.18
N GLU A 287 -20.30 -22.29 -32.24
CA GLU A 287 -21.17 -21.20 -31.82
C GLU A 287 -22.41 -21.08 -32.73
N ASP A 288 -23.48 -20.49 -32.21
CA ASP A 288 -24.69 -20.20 -32.99
C ASP A 288 -24.38 -19.17 -34.09
N ALA A 289 -24.57 -19.57 -35.35
CA ALA A 289 -24.43 -18.74 -36.54
C ALA A 289 -25.77 -18.56 -37.27
N SER A 290 -26.89 -18.92 -36.64
CA SER A 290 -28.22 -18.73 -37.20
C SER A 290 -28.49 -17.26 -37.48
N LEU A 291 -29.02 -16.92 -38.65
CA LEU A 291 -29.24 -15.52 -39.04
C LEU A 291 -30.37 -14.84 -38.26
N THR A 292 -31.14 -15.61 -37.48
CA THR A 292 -32.10 -15.07 -36.50
C THR A 292 -31.46 -14.83 -35.13
N SER A 293 -30.16 -15.09 -34.98
CA SER A 293 -29.36 -14.69 -33.82
C SER A 293 -28.47 -13.49 -34.16
N MET A 294 -28.21 -12.64 -33.17
CA MET A 294 -27.29 -11.50 -33.30
C MET A 294 -25.89 -11.96 -33.74
N ASN A 295 -25.37 -13.04 -33.15
CA ASN A 295 -24.05 -13.57 -33.47
C ASN A 295 -23.96 -14.07 -34.92
N GLY A 296 -25.00 -14.74 -35.43
CA GLY A 296 -25.04 -15.17 -36.82
C GLY A 296 -25.08 -14.02 -37.82
N VAL A 297 -25.77 -12.92 -37.50
CA VAL A 297 -25.73 -11.71 -38.34
C VAL A 297 -24.34 -11.08 -38.34
N LEU A 298 -23.67 -10.94 -37.18
CA LEU A 298 -22.31 -10.40 -37.09
C LEU A 298 -21.32 -11.25 -37.88
N LEU A 299 -21.35 -12.57 -37.70
CA LEU A 299 -20.49 -13.52 -38.41
C LEU A 299 -20.71 -13.46 -39.93
N LEU A 300 -21.97 -13.37 -40.38
CA LEU A 300 -22.28 -13.25 -41.81
C LEU A 300 -21.78 -11.91 -42.35
N ALA A 301 -22.08 -10.81 -41.67
CA ALA A 301 -21.71 -9.47 -42.13
C ALA A 301 -20.20 -9.31 -42.24
N GLY A 302 -19.45 -9.68 -41.18
CA GLY A 302 -17.99 -9.66 -41.21
C GLY A 302 -17.41 -10.56 -42.30
N HIS A 303 -18.00 -11.76 -42.51
CA HIS A 303 -17.53 -12.64 -43.58
C HIS A 303 -17.86 -12.11 -44.99
N CYS A 304 -19.02 -11.47 -45.19
CA CYS A 304 -19.39 -10.84 -46.47
C CYS A 304 -18.47 -9.66 -46.80
N ASP A 305 -18.06 -8.88 -45.80
CA ASP A 305 -17.13 -7.75 -45.96
C ASP A 305 -15.69 -8.22 -46.22
N ALA A 306 -15.15 -9.10 -45.37
CA ALA A 306 -13.78 -9.60 -45.50
C ALA A 306 -13.57 -10.44 -46.76
N PHE A 307 -14.61 -11.13 -47.24
CA PHE A 307 -14.54 -11.99 -48.43
C PHE A 307 -15.69 -11.65 -49.40
N PRO A 308 -15.44 -10.79 -50.41
CA PRO A 308 -16.43 -10.48 -51.43
C PRO A 308 -16.96 -11.74 -52.11
N THR A 309 -18.20 -11.70 -52.59
CA THR A 309 -18.77 -12.81 -53.38
C THR A 309 -17.91 -13.10 -54.60
N ALA A 310 -17.42 -14.34 -54.69
CA ALA A 310 -16.51 -14.79 -55.73
C ALA A 310 -17.24 -15.03 -57.06
N SER A 311 -16.54 -14.76 -58.16
CA SER A 311 -16.96 -15.14 -59.50
C SER A 311 -16.86 -16.65 -59.72
N TYR A 312 -17.53 -17.15 -60.76
CA TYR A 312 -17.48 -18.56 -61.15
C TYR A 312 -16.03 -19.03 -61.38
N ASP A 313 -15.21 -18.23 -62.06
CA ASP A 313 -13.83 -18.59 -62.37
C ASP A 313 -12.96 -18.69 -61.10
N GLU A 314 -13.18 -17.83 -60.11
CA GLU A 314 -12.48 -17.88 -58.82
C GLU A 314 -12.86 -19.12 -58.02
N ILE A 315 -14.15 -19.48 -57.98
CA ILE A 315 -14.61 -20.72 -57.33
C ILE A 315 -13.98 -21.94 -58.00
N MET A 316 -13.96 -21.97 -59.34
CA MET A 316 -13.40 -23.09 -60.07
C MET A 316 -11.87 -23.18 -59.95
N ALA A 317 -11.18 -22.05 -59.81
CA ALA A 317 -9.75 -22.02 -59.55
C ALA A 317 -9.39 -22.64 -58.18
N ASP A 318 -10.26 -22.49 -57.19
CA ASP A 318 -10.05 -23.02 -55.83
C ASP A 318 -10.64 -24.43 -55.61
N ALA A 319 -11.32 -25.00 -56.61
CA ALA A 319 -11.91 -26.34 -56.50
C ALA A 319 -10.90 -27.43 -56.11
N ALA A 320 -9.65 -27.31 -56.56
CA ALA A 320 -8.57 -28.24 -56.21
C ALA A 320 -8.14 -28.16 -54.73
N ASN A 321 -8.41 -27.03 -54.06
CA ASN A 321 -8.15 -26.82 -52.64
C ASN A 321 -9.37 -27.15 -51.77
N GLY A 322 -10.43 -27.73 -52.35
CA GLY A 322 -11.66 -28.03 -51.63
C GLY A 322 -12.44 -26.78 -51.23
N PHE A 323 -12.30 -25.68 -51.98
CA PHE A 323 -12.95 -24.39 -51.73
C PHE A 323 -12.53 -23.68 -50.43
N ALA A 324 -11.36 -24.02 -49.91
CA ALA A 324 -10.83 -23.49 -48.66
C ALA A 324 -10.50 -21.99 -48.70
N ASN A 325 -10.36 -21.37 -49.88
CA ASN A 325 -9.94 -19.97 -50.03
C ASN A 325 -10.98 -19.07 -50.69
N VAL A 326 -12.21 -19.56 -50.93
CA VAL A 326 -13.28 -18.79 -51.58
C VAL A 326 -14.45 -18.55 -50.64
N GLY A 327 -14.63 -17.28 -50.22
CA GLY A 327 -15.61 -16.91 -49.20
C GLY A 327 -17.04 -17.33 -49.50
N THR A 328 -17.48 -17.24 -50.75
CA THR A 328 -18.81 -17.70 -51.18
C THR A 328 -19.07 -19.17 -50.83
N MET A 329 -18.10 -20.06 -51.02
CA MET A 329 -18.29 -21.48 -50.73
C MET A 329 -18.13 -21.79 -49.24
N GLN A 330 -17.27 -21.05 -48.54
CA GLN A 330 -17.18 -21.11 -47.08
C GLN A 330 -18.53 -20.72 -46.44
N ARG A 331 -19.10 -19.59 -46.84
CA ARG A 331 -20.43 -19.16 -46.40
C ARG A 331 -21.52 -20.17 -46.79
N ALA A 332 -21.52 -20.64 -48.03
CA ALA A 332 -22.51 -21.63 -48.48
C ALA A 332 -22.46 -22.92 -47.65
N SER A 333 -21.28 -23.31 -47.17
CA SER A 333 -21.11 -24.43 -46.26
C SER A 333 -21.62 -24.12 -44.84
N VAL A 334 -21.25 -22.98 -44.27
CA VAL A 334 -21.63 -22.58 -42.89
C VAL A 334 -23.14 -22.39 -42.76
N TRP A 335 -23.75 -21.67 -43.71
CA TRP A 335 -25.19 -21.36 -43.71
C TRP A 335 -26.01 -22.32 -44.58
N GLY A 336 -25.40 -23.37 -45.13
CA GLY A 336 -26.09 -24.48 -45.80
C GLY A 336 -26.89 -24.10 -47.04
N PHE A 337 -26.48 -23.07 -47.79
CA PHE A 337 -27.22 -22.59 -48.98
C PHE A 337 -26.64 -23.05 -50.32
N THR A 338 -25.67 -23.97 -50.35
CA THR A 338 -25.13 -24.55 -51.60
C THR A 338 -26.27 -25.06 -52.49
N ALA A 339 -26.33 -24.54 -53.72
CA ALA A 339 -27.30 -24.99 -54.71
C ALA A 339 -26.79 -26.26 -55.40
N MET A 340 -27.71 -27.17 -55.71
CA MET A 340 -27.40 -28.47 -56.31
C MET A 340 -28.13 -28.58 -57.66
N ALA A 341 -27.39 -28.79 -58.75
CA ALA A 341 -27.94 -29.07 -60.06
C ALA A 341 -28.55 -30.48 -60.12
N ASP A 342 -27.95 -31.42 -59.38
CA ASP A 342 -28.46 -32.77 -59.14
C ASP A 342 -28.00 -33.28 -57.76
N ALA A 343 -28.30 -34.53 -57.41
CA ALA A 343 -27.98 -35.10 -56.09
C ALA A 343 -26.49 -35.08 -55.70
N THR A 344 -25.58 -34.87 -56.65
CA THR A 344 -24.12 -34.93 -56.46
C THR A 344 -23.35 -33.74 -57.06
N THR A 345 -24.00 -32.93 -57.89
CA THR A 345 -23.35 -31.83 -58.63
C THR A 345 -23.82 -30.48 -58.10
N PRO A 346 -22.92 -29.65 -57.51
CA PRO A 346 -23.24 -28.28 -57.15
C PRO A 346 -23.57 -27.41 -58.38
N ASP A 347 -24.55 -26.52 -58.25
CA ASP A 347 -24.75 -25.41 -59.18
C ASP A 347 -24.06 -24.17 -58.61
N PHE A 348 -22.85 -23.90 -59.10
CA PHE A 348 -22.07 -22.75 -58.63
C PHE A 348 -22.71 -21.41 -59.00
N ASN A 349 -23.38 -21.28 -60.15
CA ASN A 349 -24.01 -20.01 -60.53
C ASN A 349 -25.22 -19.70 -59.63
N ALA A 350 -26.04 -20.72 -59.35
CA ALA A 350 -27.12 -20.57 -58.37
C ALA A 350 -26.57 -20.32 -56.96
N THR A 351 -25.46 -20.96 -56.56
CA THR A 351 -24.83 -20.72 -55.25
C THR A 351 -24.30 -19.29 -55.12
N ILE A 352 -23.63 -18.75 -56.14
CA ILE A 352 -23.17 -17.36 -56.18
C ILE A 352 -24.37 -16.39 -56.07
N ALA A 353 -25.46 -16.67 -56.80
CA ALA A 353 -26.66 -15.84 -56.73
C ALA A 353 -27.31 -15.84 -55.33
N ARG A 354 -27.34 -17.00 -54.65
CA ARG A 354 -27.81 -17.10 -53.26
C ARG A 354 -26.90 -16.35 -52.29
N ASP A 355 -25.59 -16.42 -52.50
CA ASP A 355 -24.60 -15.70 -51.70
C ASP A 355 -24.80 -14.18 -51.81
N TYR A 356 -24.96 -13.67 -53.04
CA TYR A 356 -25.31 -12.26 -53.25
C TYR A 356 -26.62 -11.89 -52.56
N ALA A 357 -27.66 -12.73 -52.66
CA ALA A 357 -28.94 -12.48 -52.02
C ALA A 357 -28.82 -12.42 -50.49
N ILE A 358 -28.08 -13.35 -49.88
CA ILE A 358 -27.90 -13.40 -48.41
C ILE A 358 -27.03 -12.24 -47.92
N CYS A 359 -25.89 -11.96 -48.56
CA CYS A 359 -25.05 -10.81 -48.20
C CYS A 359 -25.80 -9.48 -48.41
N TYR A 360 -26.54 -9.33 -49.51
CA TYR A 360 -27.33 -8.11 -49.76
C TYR A 360 -28.50 -7.97 -48.78
N GLY A 361 -29.21 -9.07 -48.51
CA GLY A 361 -30.43 -9.08 -47.70
C GLY A 361 -30.18 -8.97 -46.21
N VAL A 362 -29.16 -9.63 -45.67
CA VAL A 362 -28.89 -9.66 -44.23
C VAL A 362 -27.75 -8.72 -43.87
N ALA A 363 -26.55 -8.89 -44.45
CA ALA A 363 -25.42 -8.01 -44.16
C ALA A 363 -25.67 -6.57 -44.66
N GLY A 364 -26.37 -6.42 -45.79
CA GLY A 364 -26.81 -5.11 -46.28
C GLY A 364 -27.82 -4.43 -45.35
N THR A 365 -28.77 -5.16 -44.78
CA THR A 365 -29.70 -4.60 -43.78
C THR A 365 -28.96 -4.22 -42.49
N PHE A 366 -28.08 -5.08 -42.00
CA PHE A 366 -27.19 -4.79 -40.87
C PHE A 366 -26.43 -3.47 -41.05
N ALA A 367 -25.68 -3.33 -42.14
CA ALA A 367 -24.85 -2.15 -42.36
C ALA A 367 -25.66 -0.91 -42.76
N GLN A 368 -26.51 -1.02 -43.78
CA GLN A 368 -27.11 0.14 -44.45
C GLN A 368 -28.41 0.63 -43.81
N ILE A 369 -29.13 -0.24 -43.09
CA ILE A 369 -30.43 0.12 -42.48
C ILE A 369 -30.29 0.32 -40.98
N HIS A 370 -29.50 -0.53 -40.31
CA HIS A 370 -29.32 -0.47 -38.86
C HIS A 370 -27.98 0.14 -38.41
N GLY A 371 -27.09 0.47 -39.34
CA GLY A 371 -25.85 1.22 -39.05
C GLY A 371 -24.74 0.37 -38.43
N GLY A 372 -24.71 -0.94 -38.67
CA GLY A 372 -23.62 -1.80 -38.20
C GLY A 372 -22.31 -1.54 -38.92
N ALA A 373 -21.17 -1.72 -38.23
CA ALA A 373 -19.82 -1.47 -38.76
C ALA A 373 -19.62 -0.04 -39.31
N ASP A 374 -20.21 0.94 -38.62
CA ASP A 374 -20.08 2.37 -38.93
C ASP A 374 -19.21 3.03 -37.87
N ASP A 375 -17.89 2.93 -38.01
CA ASP A 375 -16.92 3.35 -36.99
C ASP A 375 -16.97 4.85 -36.66
N ASP A 376 -17.52 5.68 -37.55
CA ASP A 376 -17.65 7.14 -37.39
C ASP A 376 -19.09 7.59 -37.09
N TRP A 377 -19.97 6.67 -36.67
CA TRP A 377 -21.40 6.93 -36.47
C TRP A 377 -21.70 8.09 -35.52
N PHE A 378 -20.81 8.34 -34.56
CA PHE A 378 -20.93 9.41 -33.58
C PHE A 378 -20.64 10.80 -34.15
N ALA A 379 -20.01 10.87 -35.32
CA ALA A 379 -19.65 12.12 -36.01
C ALA A 379 -20.51 12.41 -37.26
N ASP A 380 -21.14 11.39 -37.84
CA ASP A 380 -22.02 11.55 -39.01
C ASP A 380 -23.48 11.81 -38.61
N ALA A 381 -24.01 12.99 -38.98
CA ALA A 381 -25.40 13.35 -38.74
C ALA A 381 -26.41 12.50 -39.52
N MET A 382 -25.98 11.75 -40.53
CA MET A 382 -26.82 10.85 -41.33
C MET A 382 -26.72 9.38 -40.88
N ALA A 383 -25.82 9.06 -39.95
CA ALA A 383 -25.69 7.73 -39.38
C ALA A 383 -26.87 7.39 -38.47
N VAL A 384 -27.02 6.10 -38.15
CA VAL A 384 -27.91 5.66 -37.08
C VAL A 384 -27.37 6.18 -35.76
N ASP A 385 -28.19 6.98 -35.07
CA ASP A 385 -27.76 7.76 -33.91
C ASP A 385 -27.69 6.96 -32.60
N ALA A 386 -27.15 7.58 -31.53
CA ALA A 386 -26.95 6.92 -30.24
C ALA A 386 -28.28 6.45 -29.62
N SER A 387 -29.32 7.27 -29.76
CA SER A 387 -30.67 6.95 -29.29
C SER A 387 -31.18 5.63 -29.90
N THR A 388 -31.08 5.51 -31.22
CA THR A 388 -31.54 4.31 -31.94
C THR A 388 -30.68 3.09 -31.59
N ARG A 389 -29.36 3.25 -31.48
CA ARG A 389 -28.44 2.16 -31.10
C ARG A 389 -28.75 1.62 -29.69
N ILE A 390 -28.93 2.52 -28.73
CA ILE A 390 -29.31 2.16 -27.34
C ILE A 390 -30.68 1.49 -27.33
N MET A 391 -31.66 2.00 -28.08
CA MET A 391 -32.99 1.37 -28.15
C MET A 391 -32.93 -0.03 -28.77
N ASN A 392 -32.15 -0.22 -29.82
CA ASN A 392 -31.99 -1.52 -30.48
C ASN A 392 -31.31 -2.55 -29.55
N TYR A 393 -30.33 -2.12 -28.76
CA TYR A 393 -29.55 -3.02 -27.91
C TYR A 393 -30.19 -3.25 -26.53
N LEU A 394 -30.52 -2.17 -25.83
CA LEU A 394 -30.97 -2.16 -24.44
C LEU A 394 -32.49 -2.02 -24.29
N GLY A 395 -33.22 -1.64 -25.35
CA GLY A 395 -34.68 -1.52 -25.31
C GLY A 395 -35.19 -0.29 -24.55
N VAL A 396 -34.34 0.71 -24.33
CA VAL A 396 -34.70 1.98 -23.67
C VAL A 396 -34.54 3.16 -24.62
N ASP A 397 -35.50 4.07 -24.56
CA ASP A 397 -35.50 5.31 -25.36
C ASP A 397 -34.79 6.41 -24.57
N ILE A 398 -33.74 6.99 -25.16
CA ILE A 398 -32.95 8.09 -24.59
C ILE A 398 -32.81 9.14 -25.69
N ASP A 399 -33.03 10.43 -25.37
CA ASP A 399 -32.81 11.52 -26.32
C ASP A 399 -31.36 11.48 -26.84
N ASN A 400 -31.17 11.66 -28.15
CA ASN A 400 -29.84 11.51 -28.75
C ASN A 400 -28.79 12.46 -28.13
N THR A 401 -29.17 13.67 -27.71
CA THR A 401 -28.23 14.60 -27.06
C THR A 401 -27.79 14.07 -25.70
N VAL A 402 -28.73 13.51 -24.94
CA VAL A 402 -28.47 12.88 -23.64
C VAL A 402 -27.62 11.62 -23.81
N ALA A 403 -27.95 10.78 -24.79
CA ALA A 403 -27.20 9.58 -25.11
C ALA A 403 -25.75 9.90 -25.52
N MET A 404 -25.54 10.91 -26.39
CA MET A 404 -24.19 11.34 -26.77
C MET A 404 -23.39 11.85 -25.57
N GLY A 405 -24.02 12.61 -24.66
CA GLY A 405 -23.38 13.04 -23.41
C GLY A 405 -23.04 11.87 -22.47
N LEU A 406 -23.93 10.90 -22.35
CA LEU A 406 -23.73 9.67 -21.57
C LEU A 406 -22.56 8.83 -22.11
N LEU A 407 -22.40 8.74 -23.42
CA LEU A 407 -21.38 7.88 -24.02
C LEU A 407 -20.00 8.55 -24.08
N PHE A 408 -19.94 9.84 -24.43
CA PHE A 408 -18.67 10.51 -24.78
C PHE A 408 -18.36 11.79 -23.99
N GLY A 409 -19.16 12.13 -22.97
CA GLY A 409 -18.93 13.32 -22.15
C GLY A 409 -17.51 13.36 -21.57
N GLY A 410 -16.76 14.46 -21.78
CA GLY A 410 -15.40 14.57 -21.25
C GLY A 410 -14.36 13.66 -21.91
N GLN A 411 -14.62 13.10 -23.10
CA GLN A 411 -13.62 12.37 -23.88
C GLN A 411 -12.35 13.23 -24.08
N GLY A 412 -11.18 12.67 -23.77
CA GLY A 412 -9.88 13.33 -23.89
C GLY A 412 -9.67 14.47 -22.89
N THR A 413 -10.46 14.52 -21.81
CA THR A 413 -10.23 15.45 -20.70
C THR A 413 -9.72 14.69 -19.48
N ASP A 414 -9.09 15.40 -18.54
CA ASP A 414 -8.57 14.82 -17.28
C ASP A 414 -9.68 14.13 -16.45
N ASP A 415 -10.92 14.57 -16.62
CA ASP A 415 -12.11 14.05 -15.93
C ASP A 415 -13.13 13.45 -16.92
N PRO A 416 -12.87 12.24 -17.47
CA PRO A 416 -13.79 11.60 -18.40
C PRO A 416 -15.11 11.22 -17.69
N MET A 417 -16.24 11.60 -18.26
CA MET A 417 -17.57 11.34 -17.69
C MET A 417 -18.38 10.32 -18.49
N GLY A 418 -18.19 10.24 -19.80
CA GLY A 418 -18.93 9.32 -20.66
C GLY A 418 -18.53 7.87 -20.43
N LEU A 419 -19.44 6.93 -20.66
CA LEU A 419 -19.15 5.50 -20.51
C LEU A 419 -17.98 5.02 -21.39
N PHE A 420 -17.76 5.65 -22.54
CA PHE A 420 -16.64 5.36 -23.44
C PHE A 420 -15.53 6.41 -23.34
N ALA A 421 -15.70 7.38 -22.44
CA ALA A 421 -14.74 8.44 -22.25
C ALA A 421 -13.48 7.93 -21.57
N THR A 422 -12.33 8.30 -22.11
CA THR A 422 -11.01 8.13 -21.49
C THR A 422 -10.25 9.46 -21.54
N ASN A 423 -9.35 9.68 -20.58
CA ASN A 423 -8.36 10.77 -20.67
C ASN A 423 -7.32 10.48 -21.78
N GLU A 424 -6.50 11.48 -22.11
CA GLU A 424 -5.48 11.36 -23.16
C GLU A 424 -4.44 10.27 -22.85
N GLU A 425 -4.15 10.05 -21.57
CA GLU A 425 -3.17 9.07 -21.09
C GLU A 425 -3.71 7.64 -21.02
N GLY A 426 -5.02 7.41 -21.15
CA GLY A 426 -5.62 6.07 -21.07
C GLY A 426 -5.67 5.48 -19.67
N THR A 427 -5.59 6.32 -18.64
CA THR A 427 -5.48 5.92 -17.22
C THR A 427 -6.73 6.24 -16.39
N SER A 428 -7.70 6.96 -16.95
CA SER A 428 -8.97 7.31 -16.33
C SER A 428 -10.12 7.03 -17.28
N PHE A 429 -11.21 6.46 -16.77
CA PHE A 429 -12.35 6.01 -17.58
C PHE A 429 -13.67 6.51 -17.01
N GLY A 430 -14.50 7.12 -17.84
CA GLY A 430 -15.81 7.61 -17.41
C GLY A 430 -16.79 6.50 -17.05
N LEU A 431 -16.57 5.26 -17.52
CA LEU A 431 -17.29 4.07 -17.04
C LEU A 431 -17.07 3.84 -15.52
N ALA A 432 -15.84 3.99 -15.03
CA ALA A 432 -15.55 3.87 -13.60
C ALA A 432 -16.25 5.00 -12.81
N ASN A 433 -16.20 6.23 -13.33
CA ASN A 433 -16.87 7.38 -12.71
C ASN A 433 -18.39 7.17 -12.64
N PHE A 434 -19.03 6.74 -13.73
CA PHE A 434 -20.47 6.45 -13.75
C PHE A 434 -20.86 5.39 -12.69
N MET A 435 -20.05 4.34 -12.55
CA MET A 435 -20.33 3.22 -11.64
C MET A 435 -19.98 3.52 -10.18
N GLY A 436 -19.06 4.46 -9.93
CA GLY A 436 -18.72 4.95 -8.60
C GLY A 436 -19.70 5.97 -8.02
N MET A 437 -20.55 6.57 -8.85
CA MET A 437 -21.57 7.53 -8.40
C MET A 437 -22.76 6.84 -7.73
N GLU A 438 -23.28 7.47 -6.67
CA GLU A 438 -24.58 7.12 -6.11
C GLU A 438 -25.67 7.28 -7.18
N ALA A 439 -26.65 6.36 -7.19
CA ALA A 439 -27.64 6.29 -8.27
C ALA A 439 -28.40 7.61 -8.50
N ALA A 440 -28.72 8.34 -7.43
CA ALA A 440 -29.40 9.63 -7.54
C ALA A 440 -28.53 10.71 -8.22
N ASP A 441 -27.24 10.72 -7.92
CA ASP A 441 -26.28 11.68 -8.47
C ASP A 441 -25.96 11.34 -9.93
N ALA A 442 -25.81 10.06 -10.26
CA ALA A 442 -25.66 9.60 -11.64
C ALA A 442 -26.88 9.97 -12.48
N MET A 443 -28.11 9.68 -12.03
CA MET A 443 -29.33 10.08 -12.75
C MET A 443 -29.37 11.59 -13.00
N SER A 444 -28.99 12.40 -12.01
CA SER A 444 -28.94 13.86 -12.14
C SER A 444 -27.84 14.33 -13.09
N ALA A 445 -26.64 13.76 -13.01
CA ALA A 445 -25.47 14.17 -13.80
C ALA A 445 -25.65 13.84 -15.28
N TYR A 446 -26.22 12.67 -15.59
CA TYR A 446 -26.41 12.19 -16.96
C TYR A 446 -27.80 12.46 -17.53
N GLY A 447 -28.70 13.07 -16.75
CA GLY A 447 -30.06 13.41 -17.19
C GLY A 447 -30.93 12.18 -17.48
N LEU A 448 -30.75 11.10 -16.71
CA LEU A 448 -31.45 9.83 -16.89
C LEU A 448 -32.63 9.71 -15.93
N ASP A 449 -33.72 9.07 -16.39
CA ASP A 449 -34.75 8.55 -15.50
C ASP A 449 -34.35 7.19 -14.87
N ALA A 450 -35.12 6.73 -13.89
CA ALA A 450 -34.82 5.49 -13.17
C ALA A 450 -34.83 4.23 -14.05
N THR A 451 -35.63 4.21 -15.12
CA THR A 451 -35.67 3.08 -16.06
C THR A 451 -34.44 3.08 -16.95
N GLN A 452 -34.09 4.25 -17.48
CA GLN A 452 -32.90 4.44 -18.31
C GLN A 452 -31.63 4.13 -17.52
N TYR A 453 -31.47 4.70 -16.31
CA TYR A 453 -30.35 4.41 -15.43
C TYR A 453 -30.27 2.92 -15.09
N GLY A 454 -31.39 2.29 -14.72
CA GLY A 454 -31.41 0.87 -14.39
C GLY A 454 -30.90 -0.02 -15.54
N ALA A 455 -31.29 0.28 -16.78
CA ALA A 455 -30.80 -0.45 -17.96
C ALA A 455 -29.30 -0.23 -18.21
N ILE A 456 -28.84 1.02 -18.15
CA ILE A 456 -27.42 1.38 -18.36
C ILE A 456 -26.54 0.78 -17.26
N ALA A 457 -26.92 0.92 -15.99
CA ALA A 457 -26.17 0.38 -14.86
C ALA A 457 -26.13 -1.16 -14.88
N THR A 458 -27.20 -1.82 -15.33
CA THR A 458 -27.21 -3.28 -15.50
C THR A 458 -26.25 -3.71 -16.61
N TRP A 459 -26.21 -2.95 -17.72
CA TRP A 459 -25.33 -3.22 -18.84
C TRP A 459 -23.84 -3.02 -18.48
N ALA A 460 -23.50 -1.85 -17.93
CA ALA A 460 -22.16 -1.54 -17.42
C ALA A 460 -21.72 -2.51 -16.32
N GLY A 461 -22.59 -2.74 -15.32
CA GLY A 461 -22.33 -3.64 -14.21
C GLY A 461 -22.17 -5.09 -14.65
N GLY A 462 -22.85 -5.54 -15.70
CA GLY A 462 -22.69 -6.88 -16.28
C GLY A 462 -21.27 -7.12 -16.79
N TRP A 463 -20.66 -6.14 -17.44
CA TRP A 463 -19.26 -6.22 -17.88
C TRP A 463 -18.27 -6.14 -16.72
N LEU A 464 -18.42 -5.16 -15.83
CA LEU A 464 -17.52 -4.98 -14.68
C LEU A 464 -17.57 -6.14 -13.68
N SER A 465 -18.73 -6.80 -13.55
CA SER A 465 -18.88 -8.03 -12.74
C SER A 465 -18.51 -9.31 -13.50
N SER A 466 -18.14 -9.21 -14.78
CA SER A 466 -17.83 -10.36 -15.64
C SER A 466 -19.00 -11.34 -15.81
N ALA A 467 -20.24 -10.86 -15.67
CA ALA A 467 -21.46 -11.57 -16.06
C ALA A 467 -21.69 -11.54 -17.58
N SER A 468 -21.20 -10.51 -18.26
CA SER A 468 -21.15 -10.39 -19.73
C SER A 468 -19.84 -10.95 -20.28
N ALA A 469 -19.87 -11.45 -21.53
CA ALA A 469 -18.69 -12.00 -22.20
C ALA A 469 -18.74 -11.75 -23.72
N LEU A 470 -17.58 -11.48 -24.30
CA LEU A 470 -17.39 -11.23 -25.73
C LEU A 470 -17.26 -12.55 -26.48
N PRO A 471 -18.07 -12.84 -27.53
CA PRO A 471 -17.89 -14.01 -28.38
C PRO A 471 -16.61 -13.91 -29.20
N MET A 472 -15.63 -14.78 -28.92
CA MET A 472 -14.31 -14.71 -29.55
C MET A 472 -14.29 -15.17 -31.00
N ALA A 473 -15.31 -15.89 -31.46
CA ALA A 473 -15.50 -16.21 -32.88
C ALA A 473 -15.53 -14.97 -33.78
N LEU A 474 -15.97 -13.82 -33.25
CA LEU A 474 -15.99 -12.54 -33.96
C LEU A 474 -14.58 -11.99 -34.23
N LEU A 475 -13.60 -12.43 -33.44
CA LEU A 475 -12.18 -12.05 -33.55
C LEU A 475 -11.31 -13.19 -34.08
N GLY A 476 -11.93 -14.26 -34.62
CA GLY A 476 -11.24 -15.44 -35.15
C GLY A 476 -10.77 -16.45 -34.09
N GLY A 477 -11.13 -16.24 -32.82
CA GLY A 477 -10.91 -17.18 -31.71
C GLY A 477 -12.08 -18.16 -31.51
N THR A 478 -12.11 -18.82 -30.34
CA THR A 478 -13.18 -19.76 -29.95
C THR A 478 -13.70 -19.44 -28.55
N GLY A 479 -15.00 -19.66 -28.31
CA GLY A 479 -15.59 -19.46 -26.98
C GLY A 479 -15.87 -18.00 -26.66
N THR A 480 -15.78 -17.62 -25.39
CA THR A 480 -16.11 -16.27 -24.91
C THR A 480 -15.04 -15.72 -23.98
N MET A 481 -14.97 -14.39 -23.86
CA MET A 481 -14.06 -13.70 -22.94
C MET A 481 -14.78 -12.68 -22.07
N THR A 482 -14.75 -12.89 -20.76
CA THR A 482 -15.19 -11.90 -19.77
C THR A 482 -14.10 -10.86 -19.51
N ALA A 483 -14.45 -9.75 -18.86
CA ALA A 483 -13.47 -8.72 -18.49
C ALA A 483 -12.40 -9.23 -17.52
N GLU A 484 -12.77 -10.07 -16.55
CA GLU A 484 -11.81 -10.73 -15.64
C GLU A 484 -10.88 -11.70 -16.39
N GLN A 485 -11.43 -12.47 -17.34
CA GLN A 485 -10.60 -13.35 -18.18
C GLN A 485 -9.62 -12.54 -19.02
N PHE A 486 -10.04 -11.39 -19.56
CA PHE A 486 -9.17 -10.49 -20.31
C PHE A 486 -7.99 -10.01 -19.45
N VAL A 487 -8.24 -9.54 -18.22
CA VAL A 487 -7.18 -9.14 -17.28
C VAL A 487 -6.21 -10.30 -17.02
N ASN A 488 -6.73 -11.49 -16.73
CA ASN A 488 -5.91 -12.66 -16.46
C ASN A 488 -5.07 -13.10 -17.67
N VAL A 489 -5.61 -13.04 -18.88
CA VAL A 489 -4.84 -13.35 -20.10
C VAL A 489 -3.77 -12.28 -20.32
N THR A 490 -4.14 -11.01 -20.35
CA THR A 490 -3.25 -9.90 -20.72
C THR A 490 -2.16 -9.61 -19.69
N PHE A 491 -2.35 -10.01 -18.43
CA PHE A 491 -1.28 -9.95 -17.43
C PHE A 491 -0.12 -10.91 -17.77
N GLY A 492 -0.42 -12.10 -18.29
CA GLY A 492 0.58 -13.17 -18.49
C GLY A 492 0.86 -13.54 -19.94
N ASP A 493 0.19 -12.94 -20.91
CA ASP A 493 0.30 -13.23 -22.34
C ASP A 493 -0.10 -11.99 -23.19
N ALA A 494 -0.09 -12.12 -24.51
CA ALA A 494 -0.47 -11.08 -25.44
C ALA A 494 -1.95 -10.70 -25.34
N ASP A 495 -2.27 -9.44 -25.66
CA ASP A 495 -3.65 -8.97 -25.79
C ASP A 495 -4.37 -9.82 -26.87
N PRO A 496 -5.38 -10.63 -26.49
CA PRO A 496 -6.07 -11.53 -27.40
C PRO A 496 -7.05 -10.82 -28.36
N VAL A 497 -7.28 -9.52 -28.16
CA VAL A 497 -8.17 -8.67 -28.96
C VAL A 497 -7.37 -7.79 -29.91
N ASN A 498 -6.40 -7.03 -29.40
CA ASN A 498 -5.65 -6.04 -30.18
C ASN A 498 -4.25 -6.51 -30.60
N GLY A 499 -3.75 -7.60 -30.02
CA GLY A 499 -2.36 -8.01 -30.13
C GLY A 499 -1.40 -7.11 -29.33
N GLY A 500 -0.14 -7.51 -29.26
CA GLY A 500 0.85 -6.82 -28.41
C GLY A 500 0.69 -7.19 -26.93
N TYR A 501 1.22 -6.36 -26.03
CA TYR A 501 1.22 -6.60 -24.59
C TYR A 501 0.89 -5.30 -23.84
N LEU A 502 0.22 -5.41 -22.69
CA LEU A 502 -0.01 -4.26 -21.82
C LEU A 502 1.27 -3.84 -21.10
N ASP A 503 1.41 -2.56 -20.78
CA ASP A 503 2.61 -2.02 -20.12
C ASP A 503 2.83 -2.63 -18.72
N ASN A 504 1.76 -2.70 -17.92
CA ASN A 504 1.78 -3.29 -16.58
C ASN A 504 1.45 -4.80 -16.60
N SER A 505 2.13 -5.54 -17.48
CA SER A 505 2.03 -7.01 -17.61
C SER A 505 3.40 -7.67 -17.51
N LEU A 506 3.45 -9.01 -17.42
CA LEU A 506 4.73 -9.74 -17.37
C LEU A 506 5.62 -9.52 -18.61
N ASN A 507 5.04 -9.10 -19.74
CA ASN A 507 5.79 -8.79 -20.95
C ASN A 507 6.19 -7.31 -21.07
N LEU A 508 5.78 -6.46 -20.13
CA LEU A 508 6.21 -5.05 -20.02
C LEU A 508 6.03 -4.25 -21.31
N GLY A 509 4.82 -4.25 -21.89
CA GLY A 509 4.56 -3.58 -23.18
C GLY A 509 5.32 -4.18 -24.37
N GLY A 510 5.87 -5.39 -24.22
CA GLY A 510 6.75 -6.04 -25.19
C GLY A 510 8.23 -5.73 -25.00
N ALA A 511 8.61 -5.03 -23.93
CA ALA A 511 10.01 -4.78 -23.58
C ALA A 511 10.72 -6.04 -23.04
N TRP A 512 9.98 -6.98 -22.42
CA TRP A 512 10.54 -8.24 -21.94
C TRP A 512 11.12 -9.08 -23.10
N GLY A 513 12.30 -9.67 -22.90
CA GLY A 513 13.00 -10.41 -23.95
C GLY A 513 13.88 -9.54 -24.86
N THR A 514 13.78 -8.21 -24.74
CA THR A 514 14.51 -7.24 -25.58
C THR A 514 15.67 -6.59 -24.83
N ALA A 515 16.51 -5.84 -25.56
CA ALA A 515 17.59 -5.05 -24.96
C ALA A 515 17.11 -3.89 -24.06
N LEU A 516 15.81 -3.57 -24.04
CA LEU A 516 15.23 -2.57 -23.14
C LEU A 516 15.23 -3.05 -21.68
N ILE A 517 15.15 -4.36 -21.46
CA ILE A 517 15.28 -5.00 -20.15
C ILE A 517 16.51 -5.89 -20.20
N PRO A 518 17.72 -5.37 -19.88
CA PRO A 518 18.98 -6.10 -20.05
C PRO A 518 19.01 -7.46 -19.35
N ALA A 519 18.32 -7.61 -18.22
CA ALA A 519 18.22 -8.86 -17.48
C ALA A 519 17.47 -9.98 -18.24
N SER A 520 16.71 -9.63 -19.29
CA SER A 520 15.88 -10.55 -20.07
C SER A 520 16.29 -10.64 -21.54
N GLU A 521 17.36 -9.97 -21.99
CA GLU A 521 17.70 -9.90 -23.42
C GLU A 521 17.87 -11.31 -24.05
N GLY A 522 17.06 -11.59 -25.06
CA GLY A 522 17.04 -12.88 -25.75
C GLY A 522 16.17 -13.96 -25.09
N ALA A 523 15.49 -13.66 -23.98
CA ALA A 523 14.47 -14.51 -23.41
C ALA A 523 13.21 -14.55 -24.30
N PRO A 524 12.48 -15.67 -24.36
CA PRO A 524 11.18 -15.71 -25.01
C PRO A 524 10.16 -14.87 -24.23
N SER A 525 9.16 -14.35 -24.93
CA SER A 525 7.99 -13.71 -24.31
C SER A 525 7.29 -14.66 -23.35
N ILE A 526 6.71 -14.10 -22.30
CA ILE A 526 5.92 -14.81 -21.32
C ILE A 526 4.56 -15.14 -21.94
N ALA A 527 4.13 -16.39 -21.79
CA ALA A 527 2.82 -16.87 -22.22
C ALA A 527 2.29 -17.85 -21.17
N LEU A 528 1.47 -17.34 -20.25
CA LEU A 528 0.87 -18.10 -19.17
C LEU A 528 -0.59 -18.45 -19.47
N ASP A 529 -1.04 -19.61 -19.01
CA ASP A 529 -2.47 -19.92 -18.95
C ASP A 529 -3.17 -18.89 -18.04
N ALA A 530 -4.34 -18.39 -18.46
CA ALA A 530 -5.08 -17.36 -17.72
C ALA A 530 -5.35 -17.73 -16.24
N ALA A 531 -5.57 -19.02 -15.94
CA ALA A 531 -5.78 -19.48 -14.57
C ALA A 531 -4.52 -19.32 -13.68
N VAL A 532 -3.33 -19.43 -14.27
CA VAL A 532 -2.06 -19.23 -13.56
C VAL A 532 -1.87 -17.74 -13.27
N SER A 533 -2.11 -16.86 -14.25
CA SER A 533 -2.11 -15.41 -14.05
C SER A 533 -3.12 -14.98 -12.98
N GLY A 534 -4.34 -15.53 -13.01
CA GLY A 534 -5.36 -15.26 -11.99
C GLY A 534 -4.92 -15.69 -10.59
N ASN A 535 -4.22 -16.82 -10.45
CA ASN A 535 -3.65 -17.24 -9.16
C ASN A 535 -2.48 -16.36 -8.71
N ILE A 536 -1.67 -15.83 -9.64
CA ILE A 536 -0.61 -14.87 -9.32
C ILE A 536 -1.20 -13.56 -8.81
N LEU A 537 -2.27 -13.06 -9.44
CA LEU A 537 -2.88 -11.79 -9.06
C LEU A 537 -3.72 -11.93 -7.79
N TYR A 538 -4.61 -12.94 -7.73
CA TYR A 538 -5.70 -13.01 -6.75
C TYR A 538 -5.67 -14.27 -5.86
N GLY A 539 -4.66 -15.12 -6.01
CA GLY A 539 -4.51 -16.33 -5.18
C GLY A 539 -4.16 -16.03 -3.72
N PRO A 540 -3.87 -17.05 -2.89
CA PRO A 540 -3.50 -16.86 -1.49
C PRO A 540 -2.26 -15.98 -1.25
N LEU A 541 -1.35 -15.95 -2.22
CA LEU A 541 -0.18 -15.05 -2.25
C LEU A 541 -0.34 -13.99 -3.35
N GLY A 542 -1.58 -13.64 -3.69
CA GLY A 542 -1.90 -12.77 -4.81
C GLY A 542 -1.20 -11.41 -4.72
N LEU A 543 -0.60 -10.95 -5.83
CA LEU A 543 0.10 -9.67 -5.90
C LEU A 543 -0.82 -8.46 -5.72
N THR A 544 -2.14 -8.61 -5.93
CA THR A 544 -3.12 -7.55 -5.65
C THR A 544 -3.48 -7.47 -4.16
N THR A 545 -3.09 -8.47 -3.36
CA THR A 545 -3.38 -8.48 -1.92
C THR A 545 -2.27 -7.80 -1.14
N ALA A 546 -2.62 -7.09 -0.06
CA ALA A 546 -1.63 -6.50 0.83
C ALA A 546 -0.61 -7.54 1.34
N THR A 547 -1.10 -8.68 1.85
CA THR A 547 -0.23 -9.75 2.36
C THR A 547 0.69 -10.34 1.28
N GLY A 548 0.15 -10.68 0.11
CA GLY A 548 0.94 -11.28 -0.98
C GLY A 548 2.01 -10.33 -1.51
N ALA A 549 1.66 -9.05 -1.74
CA ALA A 549 2.60 -8.02 -2.15
C ALA A 549 3.68 -7.76 -1.10
N THR A 550 3.32 -7.61 0.18
CA THR A 550 4.28 -7.43 1.28
C THR A 550 5.22 -8.62 1.40
N ILE A 551 4.74 -9.87 1.29
CA ILE A 551 5.63 -11.04 1.33
C ILE A 551 6.58 -11.05 0.11
N PHE A 552 6.07 -10.71 -1.08
CA PHE A 552 6.90 -10.65 -2.28
C PHE A 552 8.01 -9.60 -2.14
N LEU A 553 7.66 -8.40 -1.67
CA LEU A 553 8.62 -7.32 -1.42
C LEU A 553 9.58 -7.65 -0.29
N TYR A 554 9.14 -8.38 0.75
CA TYR A 554 10.04 -8.90 1.79
C TYR A 554 11.12 -9.76 1.16
N GLY A 555 10.71 -10.66 0.27
CA GLY A 555 11.61 -11.48 -0.53
C GLY A 555 12.63 -10.66 -1.32
N GLU A 556 12.16 -9.69 -2.12
CA GLU A 556 13.05 -8.87 -2.94
C GLU A 556 14.01 -8.01 -2.13
N LEU A 557 13.53 -7.42 -1.02
CA LEU A 557 14.31 -6.49 -0.21
C LEU A 557 15.29 -7.18 0.73
N THR A 558 14.94 -8.39 1.21
CA THR A 558 15.79 -9.11 2.18
C THR A 558 16.61 -10.24 1.57
N GLY A 559 16.25 -10.70 0.37
CA GLY A 559 16.84 -11.88 -0.24
C GLY A 559 16.39 -13.20 0.40
N MET A 560 15.42 -13.18 1.32
CA MET A 560 14.88 -14.35 2.02
C MET A 560 13.36 -14.29 2.12
N THR A 561 12.68 -15.43 2.23
CA THR A 561 11.27 -15.44 2.66
C THR A 561 11.17 -15.14 4.16
N PRO A 562 10.02 -14.62 4.64
CA PRO A 562 9.77 -14.59 6.08
C PRO A 562 9.76 -16.02 6.66
N PRO A 563 9.89 -16.19 8.00
CA PRO A 563 9.95 -17.51 8.66
C PRO A 563 8.58 -18.20 8.74
N ILE A 564 7.96 -18.40 7.57
CA ILE A 564 6.64 -18.99 7.41
C ILE A 564 6.70 -20.24 6.53
N ASP A 565 5.87 -21.21 6.86
CA ASP A 565 5.57 -22.34 6.00
C ASP A 565 4.38 -21.94 5.10
N PHE A 566 4.65 -21.73 3.81
CA PHE A 566 3.65 -21.27 2.84
C PHE A 566 2.51 -22.27 2.56
N ALA A 567 2.61 -23.53 3.01
CA ALA A 567 1.53 -24.50 2.88
C ALA A 567 0.59 -24.47 4.09
N THR A 568 1.10 -24.14 5.28
CA THR A 568 0.32 -24.14 6.54
C THR A 568 0.05 -22.74 7.08
N MET A 569 0.73 -21.72 6.56
CA MET A 569 0.79 -20.33 7.07
C MET A 569 1.23 -20.23 8.54
N GLY A 570 1.88 -21.27 9.06
CA GLY A 570 2.49 -21.28 10.40
C GLY A 570 4.01 -21.02 10.36
N PRO A 571 4.70 -21.13 11.50
CA PRO A 571 6.15 -20.97 11.55
C PRO A 571 6.88 -21.97 10.65
N GLY A 572 7.83 -21.48 9.85
CA GLY A 572 8.62 -22.27 8.91
C GLY A 572 10.05 -21.75 8.79
N ALA A 573 10.93 -22.56 8.18
CA ALA A 573 12.30 -22.14 7.94
C ALA A 573 12.36 -21.17 6.74
N PRO A 574 13.02 -19.99 6.89
CA PRO A 574 13.26 -19.08 5.77
C PRO A 574 13.97 -19.77 4.60
N MET A 575 13.55 -19.44 3.38
CA MET A 575 14.17 -19.90 2.14
C MET A 575 14.81 -18.72 1.42
N GLU A 576 15.88 -18.97 0.66
CA GLU A 576 16.49 -17.95 -0.19
C GLU A 576 15.47 -17.42 -1.21
N TRP A 577 15.36 -16.11 -1.36
CA TRP A 577 14.51 -15.49 -2.35
C TRP A 577 15.23 -15.38 -3.69
N ASN A 578 14.81 -16.22 -4.63
CA ASN A 578 15.34 -16.23 -5.99
C ASN A 578 14.29 -16.76 -6.96
N ALA A 579 14.63 -16.79 -8.25
CA ALA A 579 13.71 -17.26 -9.30
C ALA A 579 13.16 -18.67 -9.06
N THR A 580 13.92 -19.56 -8.40
CA THR A 580 13.47 -20.93 -8.10
C THR A 580 12.36 -20.91 -7.05
N THR A 581 12.54 -20.12 -5.99
CA THR A 581 11.54 -19.96 -4.93
C THR A 581 10.27 -19.31 -5.48
N VAL A 582 10.39 -18.23 -6.26
CA VAL A 582 9.24 -17.57 -6.91
C VAL A 582 8.53 -18.52 -7.88
N SER A 583 9.28 -19.26 -8.70
CA SER A 583 8.72 -20.29 -9.59
C SER A 583 7.87 -21.31 -8.83
N ALA A 584 8.36 -21.78 -7.68
CA ALA A 584 7.68 -22.77 -6.86
C ALA A 584 6.42 -22.22 -6.18
N LEU A 585 6.46 -20.97 -5.67
CA LEU A 585 5.32 -20.33 -5.01
C LEU A 585 4.15 -20.10 -5.96
N TYR A 586 4.44 -19.64 -7.19
CA TYR A 586 3.41 -19.27 -8.17
C TYR A 586 3.12 -20.35 -9.21
N GLY A 587 3.88 -21.45 -9.24
CA GLY A 587 3.70 -22.54 -10.19
C GLY A 587 4.09 -22.16 -11.63
N VAL A 588 5.11 -21.33 -11.80
CA VAL A 588 5.59 -20.83 -13.10
C VAL A 588 7.01 -21.32 -13.40
N ASP A 589 7.48 -21.10 -14.63
CA ASP A 589 8.88 -21.35 -14.97
C ASP A 589 9.82 -20.23 -14.52
N ALA A 590 11.14 -20.46 -14.64
CA ALA A 590 12.14 -19.49 -14.21
C ALA A 590 12.12 -18.18 -15.01
N ASN A 591 11.65 -18.19 -16.26
CA ASN A 591 11.57 -16.99 -17.09
C ASN A 591 10.43 -16.09 -16.59
N ALA A 592 9.23 -16.66 -16.40
CA ALA A 592 8.08 -15.97 -15.83
C ALA A 592 8.34 -15.54 -14.38
N ALA A 593 9.05 -16.34 -13.58
CA ALA A 593 9.47 -15.93 -12.25
C ALA A 593 10.37 -14.69 -12.28
N ASN A 594 11.35 -14.61 -13.19
CA ASN A 594 12.15 -13.40 -13.33
C ASN A 594 11.32 -12.20 -13.82
N ALA A 595 10.37 -12.41 -14.73
CA ALA A 595 9.45 -11.36 -15.18
C ALA A 595 8.62 -10.80 -14.02
N LEU A 596 8.09 -11.66 -13.15
CA LEU A 596 7.37 -11.25 -11.94
C LEU A 596 8.23 -10.37 -11.03
N ARG A 597 9.48 -10.80 -10.78
CA ARG A 597 10.42 -10.06 -9.94
C ARG A 597 10.75 -8.69 -10.52
N THR A 598 10.99 -8.61 -11.84
CA THR A 598 11.25 -7.34 -12.53
C THR A 598 10.03 -6.43 -12.53
N LEU A 599 8.84 -6.95 -12.84
CA LEU A 599 7.60 -6.18 -12.78
C LEU A 599 7.40 -5.59 -11.37
N MET A 600 7.44 -6.44 -10.35
CA MET A 600 7.20 -6.02 -8.96
C MET A 600 8.23 -5.00 -8.49
N MET A 601 9.53 -5.28 -8.65
CA MET A 601 10.58 -4.46 -8.04
C MET A 601 10.93 -3.22 -8.86
N SER A 602 10.99 -3.33 -10.19
CA SER A 602 11.48 -2.24 -11.04
C SER A 602 10.37 -1.35 -11.59
N VAL A 603 9.22 -1.92 -11.94
CA VAL A 603 8.15 -1.19 -12.61
C VAL A 603 7.09 -0.71 -11.63
N ILE A 604 6.65 -1.59 -10.73
CA ILE A 604 5.61 -1.24 -9.75
C ILE A 604 6.22 -0.50 -8.55
N TYR A 605 7.05 -1.19 -7.76
CA TYR A 605 7.62 -0.65 -6.52
C TYR A 605 8.60 0.51 -6.76
N GLY A 606 9.46 0.39 -7.78
CA GLY A 606 10.53 1.34 -8.02
C GLY A 606 10.14 2.59 -8.81
N ASP A 607 9.01 2.58 -9.52
CA ASP A 607 8.65 3.64 -10.47
C ASP A 607 7.17 4.05 -10.34
N PHE A 608 6.23 3.14 -10.62
CA PHE A 608 4.80 3.44 -10.63
C PHE A 608 4.25 3.92 -9.28
N VAL A 609 4.51 3.19 -8.19
CA VAL A 609 3.95 3.51 -6.87
C VAL A 609 4.52 4.82 -6.30
N PRO A 610 5.84 5.09 -6.34
CA PRO A 610 6.38 6.39 -5.97
C PRO A 610 5.73 7.55 -6.72
N GLY A 611 5.57 7.43 -8.05
CA GLY A 611 4.88 8.43 -8.87
C GLY A 611 3.43 8.62 -8.45
N LEU A 612 2.70 7.52 -8.22
CA LEU A 612 1.32 7.55 -7.74
C LEU A 612 1.18 8.32 -6.41
N LEU A 613 2.05 8.05 -5.44
CA LEU A 613 2.02 8.72 -4.13
C LEU A 613 2.31 10.23 -4.23
N VAL A 614 3.25 10.62 -5.07
CA VAL A 614 3.63 12.04 -5.26
C VAL A 614 2.57 12.78 -6.08
N ASP A 615 2.25 12.27 -7.26
CA ASP A 615 1.45 12.98 -8.26
C ASP A 615 -0.05 12.96 -7.93
N SER A 616 -0.56 11.84 -7.40
CA SER A 616 -1.99 11.67 -7.14
C SER A 616 -2.39 11.92 -5.69
N PHE A 617 -1.51 11.58 -4.73
CA PHE A 617 -1.81 11.70 -3.30
C PHE A 617 -1.04 12.84 -2.60
N GLY A 618 -0.21 13.59 -3.31
CA GLY A 618 0.44 14.80 -2.80
C GLY A 618 1.54 14.54 -1.79
N SER A 619 2.15 13.35 -1.81
CA SER A 619 3.34 13.06 -0.99
C SER A 619 4.51 13.98 -1.38
N GLN A 620 5.36 14.31 -0.41
CA GLN A 620 6.57 15.12 -0.65
C GLN A 620 7.76 14.30 -1.21
N GLY A 621 7.56 13.01 -1.47
CA GLY A 621 8.60 12.13 -2.00
C GLY A 621 9.53 11.58 -0.91
N PRO A 622 10.68 11.00 -1.29
CA PRO A 622 11.58 10.30 -0.37
C PRO A 622 12.36 11.21 0.59
N TYR A 623 12.51 12.49 0.26
CA TYR A 623 13.15 13.49 1.11
C TYR A 623 12.23 14.70 1.25
N MET A 624 12.22 15.30 2.44
CA MET A 624 11.37 16.44 2.75
C MET A 624 12.17 17.51 3.49
N THR A 625 11.84 18.78 3.25
CA THR A 625 12.44 19.93 3.94
C THR A 625 11.40 20.64 4.79
N MET A 626 11.61 20.67 6.11
CA MET A 626 10.73 21.39 7.03
C MET A 626 11.46 21.82 8.31
N PRO A 627 10.91 22.76 9.09
CA PRO A 627 11.49 23.18 10.37
C PRO A 627 11.75 22.02 11.33
N LEU A 628 12.78 22.12 12.16
CA LEU A 628 13.08 21.12 13.20
C LEU A 628 11.88 20.82 14.10
N ASN A 629 11.16 21.87 14.54
CA ASN A 629 9.95 21.71 15.34
C ASN A 629 8.90 20.78 14.70
N ASN A 630 8.79 20.79 13.37
CA ASN A 630 7.87 19.90 12.67
C ASN A 630 8.36 18.45 12.71
N TRP A 631 9.65 18.20 12.48
CA TRP A 631 10.24 16.87 12.61
C TRP A 631 10.03 16.29 14.01
N LEU A 632 10.29 17.07 15.05
CA LEU A 632 10.18 16.62 16.43
C LEU A 632 8.73 16.41 16.85
N TYR A 633 7.90 17.44 16.70
CA TYR A 633 6.62 17.52 17.43
C TYR A 633 5.39 17.46 16.54
N GLY A 634 5.53 17.34 15.22
CA GLY A 634 4.36 17.18 14.37
C GLY A 634 4.53 17.67 12.94
N TRP A 635 4.31 16.77 11.98
CA TRP A 635 4.05 17.14 10.60
C TRP A 635 2.87 16.35 10.05
N PHE A 636 2.19 16.95 9.07
CA PHE A 636 1.05 16.34 8.41
C PHE A 636 1.51 15.69 7.10
N ASP A 637 1.14 14.43 6.92
CA ASP A 637 1.35 13.65 5.71
C ASP A 637 -0.02 13.23 5.11
N PRO A 638 -0.35 13.68 3.89
CA PRO A 638 -1.65 13.44 3.29
C PRO A 638 -1.90 11.96 2.99
N VAL A 639 -0.88 11.19 2.63
CA VAL A 639 -1.00 9.75 2.36
C VAL A 639 -1.38 9.01 3.63
N SER A 640 -0.71 9.30 4.75
CA SER A 640 -0.99 8.72 6.07
C SER A 640 -2.41 9.01 6.53
N MET A 641 -2.98 10.19 6.23
CA MET A 641 -4.38 10.48 6.53
C MET A 641 -5.33 9.57 5.74
N MET A 642 -5.04 9.32 4.46
CA MET A 642 -5.92 8.54 3.59
C MET A 642 -5.96 7.05 3.94
N VAL A 643 -4.86 6.53 4.48
CA VAL A 643 -4.74 5.12 4.90
C VAL A 643 -4.99 4.92 6.40
N ALA A 644 -5.27 6.00 7.14
CA ALA A 644 -5.63 5.90 8.55
C ALA A 644 -6.94 5.11 8.72
N GLU A 645 -7.08 4.44 9.87
CA GLU A 645 -8.32 3.72 10.21
C GLU A 645 -9.56 4.63 10.20
N ASP A 646 -9.39 5.87 10.66
CA ASP A 646 -10.38 6.94 10.56
C ASP A 646 -9.74 8.19 9.92
N PRO A 647 -9.85 8.35 8.59
CA PRO A 647 -9.35 9.53 7.88
C PRO A 647 -10.01 10.85 8.29
N THR A 648 -11.12 10.80 9.04
CA THR A 648 -11.84 11.99 9.51
C THR A 648 -11.39 12.46 10.90
N ALA A 649 -10.58 11.65 11.59
CA ALA A 649 -10.03 12.00 12.88
C ALA A 649 -9.11 13.23 12.77
N PRO A 650 -9.16 14.20 13.70
CA PRO A 650 -8.30 15.39 13.66
C PRO A 650 -6.79 15.08 13.65
N SER A 651 -6.40 13.94 14.24
CA SER A 651 -5.01 13.44 14.29
C SER A 651 -4.63 12.57 13.08
N ALA A 652 -5.56 12.28 12.17
CA ALA A 652 -5.27 11.47 10.99
C ALA A 652 -4.19 12.14 10.13
N GLY A 653 -3.18 11.37 9.74
CA GLY A 653 -2.05 11.85 8.93
C GLY A 653 -0.98 12.62 9.69
N TRP A 654 -1.08 12.79 11.01
CA TRP A 654 -0.02 13.44 11.77
C TRP A 654 1.04 12.45 12.27
N ALA A 655 2.30 12.74 11.97
CA ALA A 655 3.46 12.00 12.46
C ALA A 655 4.32 12.86 13.40
N LYS A 656 5.10 12.23 14.28
CA LYS A 656 5.95 12.88 15.30
C LYS A 656 7.13 11.97 15.67
N LEU A 657 8.24 12.56 16.13
CA LEU A 657 9.39 11.85 16.69
C LEU A 657 9.44 11.93 18.23
N GLU A 658 8.89 13.00 18.79
CA GLU A 658 8.76 13.25 20.22
C GLU A 658 7.29 13.56 20.56
N THR A 659 6.83 13.12 21.73
CA THR A 659 5.44 13.34 22.16
C THR A 659 5.29 14.67 22.90
N ASN A 660 4.69 15.65 22.22
CA ASN A 660 4.20 16.90 22.80
C ASN A 660 2.67 16.82 23.02
N GLU A 661 2.07 17.65 23.88
CA GLU A 661 0.61 17.63 24.10
C GLU A 661 -0.21 17.83 22.82
N THR A 662 0.29 18.68 21.91
CA THR A 662 -0.33 18.93 20.61
C THR A 662 0.69 18.88 19.49
N TYR A 663 0.25 18.51 18.28
CA TYR A 663 1.13 18.53 17.11
C TYR A 663 1.53 19.96 16.77
N TYR A 664 2.81 20.18 16.49
CA TYR A 664 3.31 21.52 16.17
C TYR A 664 2.62 22.10 14.92
N GLY A 665 2.17 23.35 15.00
CA GLY A 665 1.49 24.04 13.90
C GLY A 665 0.07 23.54 13.58
N SER A 666 -0.47 22.58 14.33
CA SER A 666 -1.79 21.97 14.07
C SER A 666 -3.01 22.78 14.50
N ASN A 667 -2.81 23.93 15.17
CA ASN A 667 -3.85 24.70 15.87
C ASN A 667 -4.55 23.92 17.00
N GLY A 668 -3.81 23.05 17.70
CA GLY A 668 -4.27 22.41 18.94
C GLY A 668 -4.83 21.00 18.76
N VAL A 669 -4.45 20.28 17.70
CA VAL A 669 -4.74 18.85 17.58
C VAL A 669 -3.90 18.11 18.60
N SER A 670 -4.55 17.40 19.52
CA SER A 670 -3.91 16.59 20.56
C SER A 670 -3.15 15.40 19.96
N THR A 671 -2.01 15.04 20.54
CA THR A 671 -1.25 13.84 20.13
C THR A 671 -1.68 12.56 20.86
N GLY A 672 -2.78 12.60 21.60
CA GLY A 672 -3.30 11.50 22.40
C GLY A 672 -3.44 11.85 23.88
N ASN A 673 -3.77 10.83 24.67
CA ASN A 673 -3.76 10.94 26.13
C ASN A 673 -2.31 11.01 26.65
N ALA A 674 -2.14 11.54 27.86
CA ALA A 674 -0.88 11.44 28.59
C ALA A 674 -0.53 9.97 28.85
N THR A 675 0.76 9.65 28.78
CA THR A 675 1.26 8.29 29.02
C THR A 675 1.12 7.95 30.50
N VAL A 676 0.61 6.75 30.80
CA VAL A 676 0.41 6.29 32.16
C VAL A 676 1.59 5.40 32.57
N TYR A 677 2.27 5.76 33.64
CA TYR A 677 3.39 5.01 34.20
C TYR A 677 3.00 4.37 35.53
N VAL A 678 3.57 3.21 35.79
CA VAL A 678 3.57 2.56 37.11
C VAL A 678 5.01 2.36 37.53
N MET A 679 5.38 2.91 38.69
CA MET A 679 6.72 2.75 39.27
C MET A 679 6.67 2.19 40.68
N CYS A 680 7.74 1.53 41.10
CA CYS A 680 7.91 1.02 42.44
C CYS A 680 8.28 2.14 43.43
N THR A 681 7.60 2.16 44.58
CA THR A 681 7.79 3.17 45.63
C THR A 681 8.74 2.74 46.74
N GLY A 682 9.23 1.50 46.72
CA GLY A 682 10.08 0.92 47.79
C GLY A 682 9.34 0.50 49.06
N HIS A 683 8.00 0.53 49.07
CA HIS A 683 7.17 0.07 50.21
C HIS A 683 7.04 -1.47 50.28
N ASN A 684 7.46 -2.17 49.22
CA ASN A 684 7.37 -3.60 49.08
C ASN A 684 8.71 -4.11 48.53
N ASP A 685 9.37 -5.01 49.25
CA ASP A 685 10.66 -5.58 48.88
C ASP A 685 10.63 -6.35 47.55
N ASP A 686 9.44 -6.81 47.10
CA ASP A 686 9.25 -7.47 45.81
C ASP A 686 9.14 -6.46 44.62
N CYS A 687 9.16 -5.15 44.88
CA CYS A 687 9.07 -4.06 43.90
C CYS A 687 10.24 -3.09 44.14
N GLU A 688 11.33 -3.26 43.42
CA GLU A 688 12.59 -2.57 43.71
C GLU A 688 12.44 -1.06 43.57
N LYS A 689 12.99 -0.31 44.52
CA LYS A 689 12.76 1.14 44.64
C LYS A 689 13.06 1.87 43.32
N GLY A 690 12.07 2.59 42.80
CA GLY A 690 12.19 3.39 41.59
C GLY A 690 12.15 2.58 40.29
N GLU A 691 12.02 1.26 40.32
CA GLU A 691 11.89 0.43 39.12
C GLU A 691 10.60 0.76 38.34
N ALA A 692 10.67 0.78 37.01
CA ALA A 692 9.49 0.91 36.16
C ALA A 692 8.76 -0.44 36.04
N VAL A 693 7.47 -0.47 36.37
CA VAL A 693 6.62 -1.67 36.32
C VAL A 693 5.89 -1.79 34.99
N SER A 694 5.30 -0.68 34.51
CA SER A 694 4.57 -0.68 33.25
C SER A 694 4.39 0.72 32.66
N GLU A 695 4.29 0.79 31.34
CA GLU A 695 3.90 1.96 30.55
C GLU A 695 2.58 1.63 29.81
N ASP A 696 1.57 2.49 29.95
CA ASP A 696 0.22 2.33 29.39
C ASP A 696 -0.43 0.96 29.68
N GLY A 697 -0.10 0.38 30.84
CA GLY A 697 -0.64 -0.89 31.32
C GLY A 697 0.09 -2.14 30.80
N SER A 698 1.20 -1.98 30.09
CA SER A 698 2.08 -3.07 29.64
C SER A 698 3.47 -2.95 30.25
N ASN A 699 4.07 -4.08 30.64
CA ASN A 699 5.50 -4.12 31.00
C ASN A 699 6.39 -4.41 29.78
N GLU A 700 5.82 -4.56 28.59
CA GLU A 700 6.54 -4.70 27.32
C GLU A 700 6.70 -3.33 26.66
N LEU A 701 7.84 -3.10 25.97
CA LEU A 701 8.02 -1.92 25.14
C LEU A 701 6.91 -1.83 24.08
N SER A 702 6.38 -0.63 23.87
CA SER A 702 5.22 -0.37 23.00
C SER A 702 5.36 -0.89 21.56
N TRP A 703 6.58 -1.06 21.05
CA TRP A 703 6.88 -1.54 19.69
C TRP A 703 7.66 -2.86 19.66
N ARG A 704 8.00 -3.42 20.83
CA ARG A 704 8.60 -4.75 21.00
C ARG A 704 7.78 -5.55 22.01
N ASN A 705 6.53 -5.77 21.63
CA ASN A 705 5.52 -6.45 22.42
C ASN A 705 5.11 -7.78 21.76
N THR A 706 4.26 -8.54 22.46
CA THR A 706 3.77 -9.85 22.02
C THR A 706 3.01 -9.77 20.69
N ASP A 707 2.22 -8.72 20.46
CA ASP A 707 1.43 -8.56 19.24
C ASP A 707 2.33 -8.31 18.02
N MET A 708 3.34 -7.44 18.14
CA MET A 708 4.36 -7.20 17.12
C MET A 708 5.17 -8.47 16.81
N MET A 709 5.52 -9.25 17.84
CA MET A 709 6.19 -10.53 17.66
C MET A 709 5.34 -11.51 16.83
N MET A 710 4.03 -11.57 17.09
CA MET A 710 3.12 -12.43 16.35
C MET A 710 2.91 -11.94 14.92
N ALA A 711 2.72 -10.64 14.72
CA ALA A 711 2.51 -10.01 13.41
C ALA A 711 3.72 -10.15 12.47
N THR A 712 4.92 -10.21 13.04
CA THR A 712 6.19 -10.28 12.31
C THR A 712 6.78 -11.68 12.27
N PHE A 713 6.01 -12.70 12.68
CA PHE A 713 6.44 -14.11 12.72
C PHE A 713 7.71 -14.34 13.57
N GLY A 714 7.88 -13.56 14.63
CA GLY A 714 9.01 -13.65 15.55
C GLY A 714 10.29 -12.98 15.05
N LEU A 715 10.24 -12.22 13.95
CA LEU A 715 11.36 -11.41 13.49
C LEU A 715 11.67 -10.26 14.45
N ILE A 716 10.64 -9.68 15.07
CA ILE A 716 10.78 -8.75 16.18
C ILE A 716 10.41 -9.48 17.47
N THR A 717 11.30 -9.45 18.45
CA THR A 717 11.09 -10.13 19.73
C THR A 717 10.66 -9.15 20.81
N VAL A 718 9.96 -9.67 21.81
CA VAL A 718 9.51 -8.93 23.00
C VAL A 718 10.71 -8.40 23.80
N GLU A 719 10.59 -7.18 24.30
CA GLU A 719 11.51 -6.54 25.23
C GLU A 719 10.72 -5.91 26.39
N THR A 720 11.18 -6.11 27.63
CA THR A 720 10.43 -5.73 28.85
C THR A 720 11.09 -4.55 29.57
N LEU A 721 10.28 -3.79 30.28
CA LEU A 721 10.67 -2.70 31.18
C LEU A 721 11.18 -3.20 32.54
N ASP A 722 10.97 -4.47 32.87
CA ASP A 722 11.45 -5.10 34.11
C ASP A 722 12.95 -4.82 34.34
N GLY A 723 13.29 -4.36 35.55
CA GLY A 723 14.62 -3.95 35.99
C GLY A 723 15.06 -2.57 35.52
N THR A 724 14.22 -1.82 34.79
CA THR A 724 14.61 -0.47 34.34
C THR A 724 14.53 0.55 35.48
N THR A 725 15.63 1.28 35.66
CA THR A 725 15.75 2.33 36.67
C THR A 725 14.85 3.53 36.33
N GLY A 726 14.09 4.00 37.32
CA GLY A 726 13.40 5.28 37.34
C GLY A 726 14.13 6.34 38.19
N GLY A 727 15.43 6.16 38.46
CA GLY A 727 16.24 7.11 39.22
C GLY A 727 17.11 6.49 40.33
N PHE A 728 17.05 5.17 40.51
CA PHE A 728 17.84 4.44 41.51
C PHE A 728 18.54 3.22 40.89
N LEU A 729 19.76 2.95 41.30
CA LEU A 729 20.50 1.73 40.97
C LEU A 729 20.61 0.86 42.22
N THR A 730 20.25 -0.41 42.09
CA THR A 730 20.31 -1.40 43.17
C THR A 730 21.67 -2.10 43.26
N GLY A 731 22.48 -1.99 42.21
CA GLY A 731 23.81 -2.56 42.09
C GLY A 731 23.87 -3.97 41.50
N ASP A 732 22.73 -4.64 41.26
CA ASP A 732 22.68 -5.95 40.60
C ASP A 732 21.52 -6.03 39.59
N GLY A 733 21.83 -6.31 38.33
CA GLY A 733 20.80 -6.52 37.29
C GLY A 733 20.06 -5.28 36.80
N ASP A 734 20.47 -4.07 37.22
CA ASP A 734 19.86 -2.81 36.81
C ASP A 734 19.91 -2.60 35.29
N LYS A 735 18.82 -2.06 34.75
CA LYS A 735 18.69 -1.66 33.34
C LYS A 735 18.27 -0.21 33.22
N VAL A 736 18.37 0.35 32.03
CA VAL A 736 17.86 1.69 31.73
C VAL A 736 17.07 1.68 30.43
N ASN A 737 15.93 2.38 30.43
CA ASN A 737 15.14 2.63 29.24
C ASN A 737 15.71 3.85 28.50
N ALA A 738 16.32 3.63 27.33
CA ALA A 738 16.91 4.68 26.50
C ALA A 738 15.84 5.46 25.71
N GLY A 739 14.92 6.12 26.41
CA GLY A 739 13.86 6.96 25.82
C GLY A 739 12.79 6.18 25.03
N GLY A 740 12.57 4.90 25.36
CA GLY A 740 11.62 4.02 24.69
C GLY A 740 12.12 3.42 23.37
N TYR A 741 13.41 3.58 23.06
CA TYR A 741 14.05 3.07 21.83
C TYR A 741 14.89 1.80 22.04
N ALA A 742 15.22 1.48 23.29
CA ALA A 742 15.91 0.25 23.69
C ALA A 742 15.90 0.15 25.22
N VAL A 743 15.99 -1.07 25.75
CA VAL A 743 16.32 -1.33 27.14
C VAL A 743 17.72 -1.95 27.18
N THR A 744 18.61 -1.41 28.00
CA THR A 744 20.01 -1.89 28.09
C THR A 744 20.45 -2.07 29.54
N ASP A 745 21.32 -3.03 29.76
CA ASP A 745 21.92 -3.30 31.07
C ASP A 745 22.85 -2.14 31.48
N VAL A 746 22.85 -1.82 32.77
CA VAL A 746 23.72 -0.84 33.40
C VAL A 746 24.97 -1.54 33.94
N THR A 747 26.14 -0.95 33.71
CA THR A 747 27.42 -1.44 34.23
C THR A 747 28.13 -0.35 35.03
N CYS A 748 28.34 -0.60 36.32
CA CYS A 748 29.12 0.26 37.21
C CYS A 748 30.60 -0.16 37.20
N THR A 749 31.48 0.81 36.95
CA THR A 749 32.89 0.53 36.58
C THR A 749 33.93 1.11 37.54
N GLY A 750 33.50 1.86 38.55
CA GLY A 750 34.32 2.37 39.64
C GLY A 750 33.63 3.50 40.39
N ASP A 751 34.37 4.10 41.32
CA ASP A 751 33.84 5.09 42.27
C ASP A 751 34.48 6.47 42.00
N ASP A 752 33.75 7.56 42.22
CA ASP A 752 34.20 8.95 42.08
C ASP A 752 33.57 9.85 43.16
N GLU A 753 33.83 11.16 43.12
CA GLU A 753 33.25 12.14 44.04
C GLU A 753 32.59 13.29 43.24
N LEU A 754 31.29 13.47 43.43
CA LEU A 754 30.51 14.57 42.84
C LEU A 754 30.08 15.55 43.93
N LYS A 755 30.59 16.79 43.89
CA LYS A 755 30.28 17.85 44.87
C LYS A 755 30.44 17.41 46.35
N GLY A 756 31.42 16.55 46.63
CA GLY A 756 31.67 16.02 47.97
C GLY A 756 30.92 14.72 48.30
N ILE A 757 30.06 14.24 47.40
CA ILE A 757 29.26 13.01 47.56
C ILE A 757 29.97 11.83 46.87
N PRO A 758 30.28 10.72 47.57
CA PRO A 758 30.76 9.49 46.96
C PRO A 758 29.73 8.91 46.00
N VAL A 759 30.14 8.58 44.78
CA VAL A 759 29.26 8.05 43.74
C VAL A 759 29.87 6.85 43.01
N ASP A 760 29.02 5.88 42.67
CA ASP A 760 29.30 4.86 41.68
C ASP A 760 29.15 5.43 40.27
N VAL A 761 30.19 5.24 39.44
CA VAL A 761 30.19 5.64 38.03
C VAL A 761 29.70 4.48 37.17
N CYS A 762 28.47 4.62 36.70
CA CYS A 762 27.75 3.65 35.91
C CYS A 762 27.54 4.12 34.48
N SER A 763 27.45 3.16 33.57
CA SER A 763 27.26 3.43 32.15
C SER A 763 26.37 2.38 31.49
N ALA A 764 25.69 2.79 30.43
CA ALA A 764 24.86 1.94 29.59
C ALA A 764 25.05 2.37 28.14
N SER A 765 25.11 1.41 27.21
CA SER A 765 25.33 1.68 25.79
C SER A 765 24.46 0.78 24.92
N VAL A 766 23.84 1.38 23.91
CA VAL A 766 23.05 0.68 22.89
C VAL A 766 23.87 0.68 21.60
N ASP A 767 24.27 -0.50 21.13
CA ASP A 767 24.99 -0.64 19.87
C ASP A 767 24.03 -0.38 18.68
N PRO A 768 24.21 0.75 17.95
CA PRO A 768 23.33 1.09 16.84
C PRO A 768 23.39 0.07 15.71
N THR A 769 24.46 -0.71 15.54
CA THR A 769 24.54 -1.69 14.44
C THR A 769 23.55 -2.85 14.59
N THR A 770 23.02 -3.06 15.80
CA THR A 770 22.14 -4.19 16.12
C THR A 770 20.73 -3.78 16.55
N ASN A 771 20.43 -2.49 16.59
CA ASN A 771 19.15 -1.96 17.06
C ASN A 771 18.40 -1.15 15.99
N PRO A 772 17.83 -1.81 14.96
CA PRO A 772 16.95 -1.16 14.00
C PRO A 772 15.64 -0.76 14.67
N ILE A 773 15.21 0.48 14.47
CA ILE A 773 13.97 1.02 15.04
C ILE A 773 12.84 1.15 14.01
N THR A 774 12.96 0.43 12.89
CA THR A 774 11.96 0.36 11.81
C THR A 774 10.54 0.17 12.35
N ALA A 775 10.34 -0.83 13.21
CA ALA A 775 9.02 -1.13 13.78
C ALA A 775 8.47 -0.04 14.69
N LYS A 776 9.34 0.70 15.40
CA LYS A 776 8.90 1.85 16.21
C LYS A 776 8.39 2.98 15.34
N LEU A 777 9.04 3.21 14.19
CA LEU A 777 8.73 4.32 13.29
C LEU A 777 7.56 4.02 12.34
N ILE A 778 7.35 2.75 11.98
CA ILE A 778 6.24 2.33 11.12
C ILE A 778 4.99 2.06 11.96
N GLY A 779 5.08 1.19 12.98
CA GLY A 779 3.99 0.89 13.90
C GLY A 779 2.74 0.30 13.23
N SER A 780 2.90 -0.51 12.17
CA SER A 780 1.76 -1.05 11.40
C SER A 780 1.20 -2.38 11.92
N GLU A 781 1.88 -2.98 12.89
CA GLU A 781 1.63 -4.35 13.39
C GLU A 781 1.51 -5.37 12.25
N SER A 782 2.48 -5.35 11.33
CA SER A 782 2.53 -6.24 10.18
C SER A 782 3.96 -6.68 9.85
N LEU A 783 4.11 -7.54 8.83
CA LEU A 783 5.45 -7.92 8.35
C LEU A 783 6.28 -6.71 7.89
N LEU A 784 5.64 -5.59 7.52
CA LEU A 784 6.32 -4.35 7.14
C LEU A 784 7.22 -3.80 8.26
N ASP A 785 6.82 -3.96 9.53
CA ASP A 785 7.59 -3.49 10.68
C ASP A 785 8.95 -4.20 10.82
N ALA A 786 9.06 -5.43 10.30
CA ALA A 786 10.30 -6.19 10.27
C ALA A 786 11.12 -6.00 8.97
N MET A 787 10.66 -5.14 8.05
CA MET A 787 11.37 -4.83 6.80
C MET A 787 12.34 -3.68 7.00
N THR A 788 13.46 -3.91 7.69
CA THR A 788 14.50 -2.88 7.87
C THR A 788 14.91 -2.20 6.56
N PRO A 789 15.05 -2.87 5.40
CA PRO A 789 15.33 -2.19 4.14
C PRO A 789 14.29 -1.16 3.68
N ALA A 790 13.03 -1.25 4.14
CA ALA A 790 11.99 -0.29 3.82
C ALA A 790 12.18 1.04 4.60
N LEU A 791 12.76 0.98 5.80
CA LEU A 791 13.11 2.16 6.60
C LEU A 791 14.31 1.82 7.49
N PRO A 792 15.55 1.94 6.98
CA PRO A 792 16.74 1.38 7.62
C PRO A 792 17.32 2.38 8.64
N VAL A 793 16.51 2.75 9.62
CA VAL A 793 16.88 3.65 10.72
C VAL A 793 17.27 2.84 11.94
N TYR A 794 18.41 3.19 12.53
CA TYR A 794 19.01 2.53 13.68
C TYR A 794 19.18 3.52 14.83
N PHE A 795 19.11 3.02 16.07
CA PHE A 795 19.26 3.82 17.27
C PHE A 795 20.45 3.37 18.11
N GLY A 796 21.33 4.30 18.44
CA GLY A 796 22.40 4.09 19.41
C GLY A 796 22.32 5.11 20.54
N SER A 797 22.82 4.74 21.71
CA SER A 797 22.81 5.62 22.87
C SER A 797 24.02 5.34 23.74
N GLU A 798 24.61 6.39 24.29
CA GLU A 798 25.61 6.32 25.36
C GLU A 798 25.03 7.06 26.55
N ILE A 799 24.91 6.38 27.69
CA ILE A 799 24.30 6.88 28.92
C ILE A 799 25.33 6.75 30.03
N ASN A 800 25.63 7.85 30.69
CA ASN A 800 26.47 7.89 31.89
C ASN A 800 25.61 8.28 33.08
N MET A 801 25.80 7.62 34.21
CA MET A 801 25.07 7.84 35.45
C MET A 801 26.04 7.83 36.62
N GLN A 802 25.80 8.70 37.58
CA GLN A 802 26.49 8.73 38.85
C GLN A 802 25.46 8.53 39.95
N SER A 803 25.48 7.37 40.60
CA SER A 803 24.59 7.04 41.71
C SER A 803 25.32 7.15 43.04
N GLU A 804 24.69 7.72 44.06
CA GLU A 804 25.26 7.77 45.41
C GLU A 804 25.43 6.35 45.98
N GLU A 805 26.61 6.06 46.55
CA GLU A 805 27.09 4.70 46.85
C GLU A 805 26.18 3.88 47.81
N ILE A 806 25.40 4.54 48.66
CA ILE A 806 24.62 3.87 49.71
C ILE A 806 23.13 3.81 49.36
N SER A 807 22.55 4.95 48.98
CA SER A 807 21.13 5.05 48.64
C SER A 807 20.80 4.53 47.25
N GLY A 808 21.80 4.45 46.36
CA GLY A 808 21.66 4.12 44.95
C GLY A 808 21.01 5.24 44.13
N LEU A 809 20.74 6.43 44.70
CA LEU A 809 20.08 7.53 43.99
C LEU A 809 20.98 8.08 42.89
N ILE A 810 20.47 8.17 41.66
CA ILE A 810 21.17 8.82 40.55
C ILE A 810 21.12 10.33 40.76
N ILE A 811 22.28 10.94 41.03
CA ILE A 811 22.42 12.38 41.33
C ILE A 811 23.06 13.17 40.18
N ALA A 812 23.67 12.49 39.22
CA ALA A 812 24.01 13.08 37.94
C ALA A 812 23.93 12.04 36.82
N GLY A 813 23.67 12.52 35.61
CA GLY A 813 23.68 11.69 34.43
C GLY A 813 23.68 12.52 33.16
N ASP A 814 24.27 11.95 32.12
CA ASP A 814 24.19 12.48 30.77
C ASP A 814 23.87 11.35 29.80
N SER A 815 23.23 11.71 28.70
CA SER A 815 23.01 10.77 27.62
C SER A 815 23.13 11.44 26.27
N THR A 816 23.76 10.72 25.35
CA THR A 816 23.85 11.06 23.93
C THR A 816 23.20 9.97 23.13
N SER A 817 21.99 10.23 22.64
CA SER A 817 21.27 9.30 21.77
C SER A 817 21.39 9.75 20.32
N THR A 818 21.80 8.85 19.43
CA THR A 818 22.00 9.14 18.01
C THR A 818 21.16 8.21 17.15
N PHE A 819 20.45 8.79 16.21
CA PHE A 819 19.72 8.09 15.16
C PHE A 819 20.58 8.04 13.91
N TYR A 820 20.68 6.86 13.32
CA TYR A 820 21.51 6.58 12.16
C TYR A 820 20.66 6.08 11.00
N LEU A 821 21.02 6.52 9.80
CA LEU A 821 20.53 5.95 8.55
C LEU A 821 21.59 5.02 7.98
N ASP A 822 21.22 3.79 7.65
CA ASP A 822 22.08 2.91 6.87
C ASP A 822 22.12 3.36 5.41
N THR A 823 23.32 3.60 4.91
CA THR A 823 23.58 4.15 3.57
C THR A 823 23.83 3.09 2.50
N ARG A 824 23.79 1.80 2.87
CA ARG A 824 23.89 0.68 1.93
C ARG A 824 22.65 0.61 1.03
N THR A 825 22.69 -0.25 0.02
CA THR A 825 21.62 -0.38 -0.97
C THR A 825 21.30 -1.84 -1.26
N GLY A 826 20.10 -2.08 -1.80
CA GLY A 826 19.66 -3.42 -2.16
C GLY A 826 19.57 -4.36 -0.95
N THR A 827 19.89 -5.63 -1.17
CA THR A 827 19.79 -6.68 -0.15
C THR A 827 20.81 -6.55 0.98
N ASP A 828 21.84 -5.71 0.82
CA ASP A 828 22.84 -5.50 1.87
C ASP A 828 22.21 -4.89 3.14
N LEU A 829 21.13 -4.10 2.97
CA LEU A 829 20.34 -3.50 4.06
C LEU A 829 19.67 -4.53 4.99
N ALA A 830 19.52 -5.79 4.56
CA ALA A 830 18.93 -6.85 5.37
C ALA A 830 19.96 -7.57 6.27
N SER A 831 21.23 -7.27 6.10
CA SER A 831 22.31 -7.77 6.96
C SER A 831 22.68 -6.73 8.02
N THR A 832 23.28 -7.16 9.13
CA THR A 832 23.80 -6.24 10.15
C THR A 832 24.82 -5.27 9.54
N PRO A 833 24.63 -3.94 9.64
CA PRO A 833 25.58 -2.94 9.15
C PRO A 833 26.87 -2.91 9.97
N ALA A 834 27.94 -2.37 9.37
CA ALA A 834 29.07 -1.87 10.13
C ALA A 834 28.84 -0.39 10.49
N MET A 835 29.52 0.12 11.54
CA MET A 835 29.46 1.54 11.89
C MET A 835 29.86 2.49 10.75
N ALA A 836 30.66 2.04 9.78
CA ALA A 836 31.04 2.84 8.61
C ALA A 836 29.89 2.98 7.59
N ASP A 837 28.87 2.13 7.67
CA ASP A 837 27.69 2.15 6.81
C ASP A 837 26.60 3.09 7.37
N LEU A 838 26.70 3.44 8.66
CA LEU A 838 25.74 4.23 9.41
C LEU A 838 26.08 5.73 9.39
N GLN A 839 25.15 6.53 8.93
CA GLN A 839 25.24 7.99 8.90
C GLN A 839 24.32 8.61 9.96
N PRO A 840 24.85 9.40 10.91
CA PRO A 840 24.02 10.16 11.84
C PRO A 840 23.04 11.08 11.09
N VAL A 841 21.78 11.06 11.51
CA VAL A 841 20.71 11.94 10.98
C VAL A 841 20.12 12.84 12.05
N PHE A 842 20.02 12.32 13.27
CA PHE A 842 19.47 13.05 14.42
C PHE A 842 20.23 12.68 15.69
N GLN A 843 20.40 13.62 16.62
CA GLN A 843 21.04 13.36 17.90
C GLN A 843 20.38 14.19 19.00
N ILE A 844 20.21 13.54 20.14
CA ILE A 844 19.67 14.12 21.36
C ILE A 844 20.77 14.08 22.41
N VAL A 845 21.04 15.22 23.02
CA VAL A 845 21.95 15.36 24.16
C VAL A 845 21.15 15.93 25.31
N GLN A 846 21.17 15.24 26.44
CA GLN A 846 20.56 15.70 27.68
C GLN A 846 21.48 15.36 28.83
N GLY A 847 21.47 16.20 29.86
CA GLY A 847 22.23 15.97 31.07
C GLY A 847 21.56 16.67 32.23
N SER A 848 21.71 16.08 33.41
CA SER A 848 21.24 16.61 34.67
C SER A 848 22.28 16.34 35.73
N GLU A 849 22.53 17.31 36.59
CA GLU A 849 23.42 17.22 37.72
C GLU A 849 22.70 17.86 38.91
N ILE A 850 22.79 17.22 40.08
CA ILE A 850 22.23 17.74 41.34
C ILE A 850 22.64 19.21 41.56
N GLU A 851 21.70 20.06 41.98
CA GLU A 851 22.00 21.48 42.23
C GLU A 851 22.94 21.66 43.42
N ASP A 852 23.70 22.77 43.46
CA ASP A 852 24.68 23.01 44.54
C ASP A 852 24.03 23.01 45.94
N GLY A 853 22.80 23.54 46.07
CA GLY A 853 22.09 23.58 47.35
C GLY A 853 21.66 22.19 47.82
N ASP A 854 21.06 21.39 46.92
CA ASP A 854 20.62 20.03 47.23
C ASP A 854 21.81 19.10 47.48
N ALA A 855 22.92 19.32 46.77
CA ALA A 855 24.17 18.61 47.00
C ALA A 855 24.77 18.94 48.37
N GLU A 856 24.75 20.21 48.82
CA GLU A 856 25.21 20.60 50.16
C GLU A 856 24.33 19.96 51.26
N ASP A 857 23.01 19.93 51.07
CA ASP A 857 22.08 19.30 52.02
C ASP A 857 22.28 17.78 52.07
N MET A 858 22.52 17.12 50.93
CA MET A 858 22.81 15.69 50.85
C MET A 858 24.20 15.33 51.40
N GLU A 859 25.24 16.11 51.08
CA GLU A 859 26.58 15.98 51.65
C GLU A 859 26.52 16.11 53.18
N SER A 860 25.79 17.10 53.69
CA SER A 860 25.62 17.29 55.14
C SER A 860 24.88 16.12 55.79
N ALA A 861 23.83 15.59 55.16
CA ALA A 861 23.00 14.54 55.74
C ALA A 861 23.62 13.13 55.66
N VAL A 862 24.41 12.87 54.61
CA VAL A 862 24.96 11.54 54.31
C VAL A 862 26.47 11.49 54.58
N VAL A 863 27.25 12.31 53.86
CA VAL A 863 28.71 12.23 53.83
C VAL A 863 29.33 12.75 55.13
N GLN A 864 28.87 13.90 55.62
CA GLN A 864 29.42 14.53 56.80
C GLN A 864 29.20 13.64 58.04
N ASN A 865 28.08 12.93 58.10
CA ASN A 865 27.72 11.96 59.14
C ASN A 865 28.55 10.66 59.11
N GLN A 866 29.28 10.40 58.02
CA GLN A 866 30.21 9.26 57.91
C GLN A 866 31.65 9.62 58.28
N GLU A 867 32.00 10.91 58.39
CA GLU A 867 33.37 11.32 58.71
C GLU A 867 33.83 10.84 60.09
N PHE A 868 34.86 10.00 60.13
CA PHE A 868 35.39 9.37 61.36
C PHE A 868 35.64 10.35 62.53
N MET A 869 36.07 11.58 62.25
CA MET A 869 36.31 12.64 63.25
C MET A 869 35.25 13.76 63.24
N GLY A 870 34.47 13.86 62.17
CA GLY A 870 33.63 15.00 61.83
C GLY A 870 32.12 14.76 61.80
N TRP A 871 31.68 13.51 61.98
CA TRP A 871 30.28 13.06 61.99
C TRP A 871 29.29 13.84 62.86
N TRP A 872 29.76 14.65 63.80
CA TRP A 872 28.93 15.41 64.73
C TRP A 872 28.98 16.94 64.50
N MET A 873 29.72 17.41 63.48
CA MET A 873 30.03 18.83 63.32
C MET A 873 28.95 19.64 62.58
N ASN A 874 27.97 18.98 61.97
CA ASN A 874 26.82 19.54 61.25
C ASN A 874 25.62 19.88 62.15
N PHE A 875 25.48 19.25 63.33
CA PHE A 875 24.40 19.52 64.30
C PHE A 875 22.98 19.33 63.75
N ASP A 876 22.82 18.39 62.84
CA ASP A 876 21.56 18.07 62.18
C ASP A 876 20.65 17.20 63.05
N ASN A 877 21.21 16.50 64.06
CA ASN A 877 20.46 15.59 64.90
C ASN A 877 20.82 15.73 66.41
N GLY A 878 20.02 15.11 67.27
CA GLY A 878 20.19 15.20 68.73
C GLY A 878 21.47 14.56 69.29
N PHE A 879 22.07 13.60 68.57
CA PHE A 879 23.29 12.91 68.97
C PHE A 879 24.55 13.76 68.74
N ASP A 880 24.55 14.68 67.79
CA ASP A 880 25.68 15.59 67.52
C ASP A 880 25.99 16.47 68.72
N TYR A 881 24.94 16.92 69.41
CA TYR A 881 25.06 17.66 70.66
C TYR A 881 25.68 16.79 71.77
N VAL A 882 25.44 15.49 71.78
CA VAL A 882 26.05 14.54 72.74
C VAL A 882 27.53 14.36 72.43
N ALA A 883 27.90 14.20 71.16
CA ALA A 883 29.28 14.07 70.71
C ALA A 883 30.10 15.36 70.95
N LEU A 884 29.54 16.53 70.64
CA LEU A 884 30.12 17.84 70.98
C LEU A 884 30.37 17.96 72.49
N LEU A 885 29.38 17.59 73.32
CA LEU A 885 29.51 17.65 74.78
C LEU A 885 30.59 16.70 75.31
N LEU A 886 30.75 15.52 74.71
CA LEU A 886 31.81 14.56 75.03
C LEU A 886 33.19 15.07 74.59
N TYR A 887 33.29 15.72 73.42
CA TYR A 887 34.54 16.28 72.90
C TYR A 887 34.99 17.52 73.72
N ILE A 888 34.09 18.48 73.94
CA ILE A 888 34.33 19.65 74.81
C ILE A 888 34.62 19.20 76.25
N GLY A 889 33.83 18.27 76.79
CA GLY A 889 34.02 17.73 78.14
C GLY A 889 35.35 16.99 78.30
N GLY A 890 35.73 16.18 77.30
CA GLY A 890 37.00 15.46 77.24
C GLY A 890 38.20 16.41 77.18
N VAL A 891 38.18 17.38 76.26
CA VAL A 891 39.23 18.39 76.11
C VAL A 891 39.35 19.27 77.35
N ALA A 892 38.22 19.72 77.93
CA ALA A 892 38.22 20.51 79.15
C ALA A 892 38.84 19.76 80.34
N LEU A 893 38.61 18.44 80.45
CA LEU A 893 39.22 17.60 81.50
C LEU A 893 40.71 17.35 81.28
N VAL A 894 41.15 17.19 80.03
CA VAL A 894 42.56 17.09 79.67
C VAL A 894 43.30 18.41 79.95
N ILE A 895 42.73 19.55 79.53
CA ILE A 895 43.28 20.89 79.82
C ILE A 895 43.31 21.13 81.33
N MET A 896 42.22 20.84 82.06
CA MET A 896 42.18 20.94 83.52
C MET A 896 43.23 20.06 84.20
N HIS A 897 43.54 18.87 83.66
CA HIS A 897 44.62 18.03 84.17
C HIS A 897 46.00 18.71 84.05
N PHE A 898 46.33 19.30 82.90
CA PHE A 898 47.62 19.99 82.70
C PHE A 898 47.72 21.32 83.46
N VAL A 899 46.62 22.07 83.56
CA VAL A 899 46.55 23.31 84.34
C VAL A 899 46.70 23.04 85.85
N MET A 900 46.07 21.96 86.37
CA MET A 900 46.22 21.57 87.79
C MET A 900 47.55 20.83 88.07
N ALA A 901 48.14 20.14 87.10
CA ALA A 901 49.48 19.57 87.23
C ALA A 901 50.58 20.64 87.24
N GLY A 902 50.36 21.77 86.55
CA GLY A 902 51.26 22.94 86.53
C GLY A 902 51.25 23.80 87.80
N GLN A 903 50.28 23.63 88.70
CA GLN A 903 50.15 24.42 89.94
C GLN A 903 50.95 23.91 91.15
N LYS A 904 51.86 22.93 90.98
CA LYS A 904 52.86 22.66 92.02
C LYS A 904 54.12 23.50 91.78
N LYS A 905 54.16 24.69 92.37
CA LYS A 905 55.38 25.26 92.95
C LYS A 905 55.08 26.40 93.93
N ASP A 906 55.84 26.36 95.03
CA ASP A 906 56.17 27.45 95.96
C ASP A 906 55.27 27.63 97.19
N GLU A 907 55.53 26.80 98.22
CA GLU A 907 55.58 27.29 99.61
C GLU A 907 57.05 27.54 99.99
N THR A 908 57.29 28.73 100.54
CA THR A 908 58.56 29.37 100.90
C THR A 908 59.07 29.02 102.31
N PHE A 909 60.40 28.92 102.46
CA PHE A 909 61.27 29.29 103.60
C PHE A 909 60.85 28.93 105.05
N GLU A 910 61.43 27.85 105.62
CA GLU A 910 62.48 27.85 106.67
C GLU A 910 63.21 26.50 106.70
#